data_AF-A0A496VHX8-F1
#
_entry.id   AF-A0A496VHX8-F1
#
_cell.length_a   1.000
_cell.length_b   1.000
_cell.length_c   1.000
_cell.angle_alpha   90.00
_cell.angle_beta   90.00
_cell.angle_gamma   90.00
#
_symmetry.space_group_name_H-M   'P 1'
#
loop_
_entity.id
_entity.type
_entity.pdbx_description
1 polymer ?
#
loop_
_entity_poly.entity_id
_entity_poly.type
_entity_poly.pdbx_seq_one_letter_code
_entity_poly.pdbx_strand_id
1 'polypeptide(L)'
;MKAGNFLSAYRTRFKAGDGGNCYGQNLHQRGGSASGDIILLARYKRLRHVWLSAGRGGTNCEPGGWNGRDGIIFIDPSDVSISGEDTIIEGGNVTIAGGDNGTIELTELNEGAITATGDLTVAVGEDGVIMTDSTDNILKADGQVNLFADDIMLPEEADVSDITGDNVVIGSGQIARDVSLMASGNSSGEAGITLPFEVTLSNNGPKSDTYLLTVTDEEGWSLSQLPSSLEIEGHGTTELTLNVLLPSTREATNVITVTAISQSDPTVVTTTEINVMVTEKESDSVAVNVSINRCPSSGIIDRMCKNNTQVLTDVTLNANANVSHSTFAGVVQNNGIISQSTVQTGAVITGGEYTGYITNEGTLTDFVFVGAEIKGGKLAGKVRNNSQVGGVFVNVRLAANTSIDGGAVQGEISGNPEGPALLKNLKVRKGSRLINVIIGENVELDDDVELGEGVRFRHSEQIPDGELIGLLPTLLAGTLNGIDYPRRADFSADIFDPSEGILSAINALPDFKDNAWVIRQNAELSHFELTLDQIRFALLPVSVKKATTSAGLKVQDAQRVQFITDSGLEVLTHPALQMPSALLSALSQFSLTEFTVQTNGNLHIPDTGGQWFSARPDWLSVELESETEMGIRFGESPLVSGQILTDLVFSDEEGGLRQQILYPGVAQPNVLYSSAKAVQIEPFGLINFKLGGKTYRGVVDYLVTQGESTTASALQVKSIPDANGDGIGDVMLLYPNGEQQKLFVIE
;
A
#
# COMPACT_ATOMS: atom_id res chain seq x y z
N MET A 1 -4.86 -37.99 1.07
CA MET A 1 -6.05 -37.66 0.27
C MET A 1 -5.79 -36.29 -0.35
N LYS A 2 -5.90 -36.14 -1.68
CA LYS A 2 -5.62 -34.87 -2.38
C LYS A 2 -6.67 -33.81 -1.97
N ALA A 3 -6.21 -32.66 -1.48
CA ALA A 3 -6.94 -31.39 -1.47
C ALA A 3 -5.92 -30.37 -2.05
N GLY A 4 -6.14 -29.69 -3.16
CA GLY A 4 -7.38 -29.11 -3.66
C GLY A 4 -7.31 -27.60 -3.40
N ASN A 5 -6.35 -26.92 -4.02
CA ASN A 5 -6.25 -25.46 -3.97
C ASN A 5 -7.48 -24.89 -4.68
N PHE A 6 -8.42 -24.33 -3.92
CA PHE A 6 -9.41 -23.43 -4.48
C PHE A 6 -8.76 -22.06 -4.65
N LEU A 7 -8.12 -21.85 -5.81
CA LEU A 7 -7.98 -20.51 -6.36
C LEU A 7 -9.38 -20.07 -6.79
N SER A 8 -9.94 -19.04 -6.16
CA SER A 8 -11.10 -18.36 -6.74
C SER A 8 -10.65 -17.71 -8.05
N ALA A 9 -11.05 -18.31 -9.17
CA ALA A 9 -10.90 -17.69 -10.49
C ALA A 9 -11.82 -16.46 -10.55
N TYR A 10 -11.28 -15.28 -10.29
CA TYR A 10 -12.00 -14.04 -10.56
C TYR A 10 -12.01 -13.82 -12.08
N ARG A 11 -13.14 -14.11 -12.72
CA ARG A 11 -13.41 -13.62 -14.07
C ARG A 11 -13.69 -12.13 -13.98
N THR A 12 -12.73 -11.32 -14.40
CA THR A 12 -12.91 -9.87 -14.44
C THR A 12 -13.47 -9.47 -15.80
N ARG A 13 -14.67 -8.89 -15.81
CA ARG A 13 -15.34 -8.45 -17.03
C ARG A 13 -15.50 -6.93 -17.05
N PHE A 14 -14.82 -6.28 -17.98
CA PHE A 14 -15.01 -4.87 -18.29
C PHE A 14 -15.67 -4.73 -19.66
N LYS A 15 -16.80 -4.02 -19.71
CA LYS A 15 -17.40 -3.61 -20.97
C LYS A 15 -17.62 -2.10 -20.95
N ALA A 16 -16.99 -1.39 -21.88
CA ALA A 16 -17.23 0.04 -22.06
C ALA A 16 -18.54 0.30 -22.82
N GLY A 17 -19.08 1.51 -22.67
CA GLY A 17 -20.37 1.88 -23.25
C GLY A 17 -20.33 1.98 -24.78
N ASP A 18 -21.35 1.42 -25.44
CA ASP A 18 -21.54 1.54 -26.90
C ASP A 18 -22.00 2.97 -27.27
N GLY A 19 -21.58 3.44 -28.44
CA GLY A 19 -21.96 4.74 -28.98
C GLY A 19 -23.42 4.77 -29.46
N GLY A 20 -24.09 5.91 -29.30
CA GLY A 20 -25.46 6.11 -29.75
C GLY A 20 -25.57 6.14 -31.28
N ASN A 21 -26.51 5.36 -31.83
CA ASN A 21 -26.78 5.33 -33.27
C ASN A 21 -27.40 6.64 -33.78
N CYS A 22 -27.16 6.94 -35.06
CA CYS A 22 -27.77 8.08 -35.75
C CYS A 22 -29.31 7.94 -35.84
N TYR A 23 -30.05 9.05 -35.63
CA TYR A 23 -31.51 9.11 -35.82
C TYR A 23 -31.92 10.37 -36.58
N GLY A 24 -32.68 10.19 -37.68
CA GLY A 24 -33.39 11.28 -38.38
C GLY A 24 -33.53 11.09 -39.88
N GLN A 25 -34.77 10.94 -40.35
CA GLN A 25 -35.16 11.36 -41.70
C GLN A 25 -35.54 12.85 -41.63
N ASN A 26 -34.80 13.70 -42.34
CA ASN A 26 -34.95 15.16 -42.55
C ASN A 26 -33.84 16.05 -41.93
N LEU A 27 -32.89 16.42 -42.80
CA LEU A 27 -32.08 17.65 -42.90
C LEU A 27 -31.13 18.12 -41.78
N HIS A 28 -31.06 17.51 -40.60
CA HIS A 28 -29.91 17.73 -39.68
C HIS A 28 -29.57 16.45 -38.91
N GLN A 29 -28.82 15.53 -39.53
CA GLN A 29 -28.23 14.39 -38.81
C GLN A 29 -27.07 14.86 -37.93
N ARG A 30 -27.16 14.59 -36.62
CA ARG A 30 -25.98 14.60 -35.73
C ARG A 30 -25.26 13.26 -35.93
N GLY A 31 -23.93 13.27 -36.06
CA GLY A 31 -23.14 12.05 -36.23
C GLY A 31 -23.31 11.06 -35.08
N GLY A 32 -22.96 9.79 -35.30
CA GLY A 32 -22.96 8.76 -34.25
C GLY A 32 -21.93 9.12 -33.18
N SER A 33 -22.23 8.87 -31.90
CA SER A 33 -21.27 9.18 -30.84
C SER A 33 -20.12 8.16 -30.82
N ALA A 34 -18.93 8.60 -30.42
CA ALA A 34 -17.85 7.69 -30.04
C ALA A 34 -18.30 6.80 -28.89
N SER A 35 -17.74 5.59 -28.84
CA SER A 35 -17.93 4.65 -27.74
C SER A 35 -16.85 4.78 -26.67
N GLY A 36 -17.04 4.12 -25.52
CA GLY A 36 -16.09 4.17 -24.42
C GLY A 36 -14.83 3.34 -24.68
N ASP A 37 -13.70 3.88 -24.25
CA ASP A 37 -12.38 3.24 -24.26
C ASP A 37 -12.12 2.47 -22.95
N ILE A 38 -11.17 1.54 -22.96
CA ILE A 38 -10.63 0.86 -21.77
C ILE A 38 -9.12 1.11 -21.71
N ILE A 39 -8.67 1.83 -20.69
CA ILE A 39 -7.26 2.09 -20.45
C ILE A 39 -6.87 1.42 -19.13
N LEU A 40 -5.91 0.50 -19.18
CA LEU A 40 -5.38 -0.23 -18.04
C LEU A 40 -3.92 0.13 -17.84
N LEU A 41 -3.64 0.97 -16.83
CA LEU A 41 -2.29 1.35 -16.42
C LEU A 41 -1.94 0.68 -15.07
N ALA A 42 -0.73 0.15 -14.90
CA ALA A 42 -0.18 -0.32 -13.61
C ALA A 42 1.33 -0.61 -13.75
N ARG A 43 2.07 -0.82 -12.65
CA ARG A 43 3.49 -1.25 -12.75
C ARG A 43 3.67 -2.70 -13.21
N TYR A 44 2.74 -3.58 -12.87
CA TYR A 44 2.75 -5.00 -13.25
C TYR A 44 1.30 -5.48 -13.45
N LYS A 45 1.01 -6.23 -14.52
CA LYS A 45 -0.34 -6.79 -14.73
C LYS A 45 -0.32 -8.29 -15.03
N ARG A 46 -1.07 -9.03 -14.22
CA ARG A 46 -1.50 -10.40 -14.52
C ARG A 46 -2.99 -10.41 -14.83
N LEU A 47 -3.34 -10.58 -16.10
CA LEU A 47 -4.71 -10.68 -16.58
C LEU A 47 -5.02 -12.16 -16.81
N ARG A 48 -5.67 -12.80 -15.83
CA ARG A 48 -6.09 -14.21 -15.95
C ARG A 48 -7.60 -14.33 -16.17
N HIS A 49 -8.03 -15.08 -17.18
CA HIS A 49 -9.45 -15.36 -17.46
C HIS A 49 -10.29 -14.08 -17.59
N VAL A 50 -9.77 -13.07 -18.31
CA VAL A 50 -10.38 -11.72 -18.37
C VAL A 50 -11.28 -11.55 -19.58
N TRP A 51 -12.32 -10.73 -19.45
CA TRP A 51 -13.12 -10.26 -20.58
C TRP A 51 -13.10 -8.73 -20.65
N LEU A 52 -12.30 -8.17 -21.55
CA LEU A 52 -12.24 -6.74 -21.87
C LEU A 52 -12.95 -6.51 -23.20
N SER A 53 -13.92 -5.61 -23.22
CA SER A 53 -14.65 -5.23 -24.44
C SER A 53 -14.84 -3.72 -24.47
N ALA A 54 -14.09 -3.03 -25.31
CA ALA A 54 -14.35 -1.61 -25.58
C ALA A 54 -15.66 -1.46 -26.36
N GLY A 55 -16.30 -0.29 -26.25
CA GLY A 55 -17.62 -0.11 -26.86
C GLY A 55 -17.55 -0.04 -28.38
N ARG A 56 -18.68 -0.28 -29.05
CA ARG A 56 -18.81 -0.10 -30.51
C ARG A 56 -19.37 1.27 -30.85
N GLY A 57 -18.83 1.92 -31.87
CA GLY A 57 -19.28 3.22 -32.34
C GLY A 57 -20.71 3.17 -32.90
N GLY A 58 -21.44 4.29 -32.78
CA GLY A 58 -22.79 4.39 -33.34
C GLY A 58 -22.82 4.26 -34.87
N THR A 59 -23.80 3.52 -35.41
CA THR A 59 -23.91 3.19 -36.85
C THR A 59 -25.18 3.78 -37.50
N ASN A 60 -25.33 3.60 -38.83
CA ASN A 60 -26.47 4.00 -39.68
C ASN A 60 -26.58 5.49 -40.02
N CYS A 61 -25.46 6.16 -40.27
CA CYS A 61 -25.44 7.56 -40.65
C CYS A 61 -25.47 7.71 -42.19
N GLU A 62 -26.65 7.86 -42.81
CA GLU A 62 -26.79 8.14 -44.26
C GLU A 62 -27.88 9.19 -44.59
N PRO A 63 -27.72 10.02 -45.66
CA PRO A 63 -26.48 10.41 -46.33
C PRO A 63 -25.94 11.74 -45.78
N GLY A 64 -24.68 11.75 -45.35
CA GLY A 64 -23.95 12.96 -44.90
C GLY A 64 -23.56 12.99 -43.41
N GLY A 65 -23.92 11.97 -42.62
CA GLY A 65 -23.44 11.78 -41.26
C GLY A 65 -22.22 10.85 -41.18
N TRP A 66 -21.51 10.88 -40.05
CA TRP A 66 -20.35 10.03 -39.76
C TRP A 66 -20.71 9.01 -38.68
N ASN A 67 -20.34 7.74 -38.87
CA ASN A 67 -20.44 6.72 -37.81
C ASN A 67 -19.46 7.06 -36.67
N GLY A 68 -19.80 6.66 -35.45
CA GLY A 68 -18.91 6.80 -34.30
C GLY A 68 -17.71 5.87 -34.40
N ARG A 69 -16.59 6.23 -33.76
CA ARG A 69 -15.41 5.36 -33.63
C ARG A 69 -15.68 4.27 -32.59
N ASP A 70 -15.22 3.05 -32.84
CA ASP A 70 -15.08 2.00 -31.84
C ASP A 70 -14.07 2.43 -30.75
N GLY A 71 -14.30 1.98 -29.51
CA GLY A 71 -13.47 2.33 -28.37
C GLY A 71 -12.15 1.56 -28.41
N ILE A 72 -11.07 2.15 -27.94
CA ILE A 72 -9.75 1.51 -27.89
C ILE A 72 -9.55 0.72 -26.60
N ILE A 73 -8.63 -0.24 -26.66
CA ILE A 73 -8.04 -0.85 -25.48
C ILE A 73 -6.55 -0.50 -25.45
N PHE A 74 -6.09 0.08 -24.35
CA PHE A 74 -4.66 0.33 -24.12
C PHE A 74 -4.24 -0.30 -22.78
N ILE A 75 -3.31 -1.25 -22.83
CA ILE A 75 -2.79 -1.97 -21.66
C ILE A 75 -1.31 -1.68 -21.56
N ASP A 76 -0.85 -1.06 -20.46
CA ASP A 76 0.56 -0.71 -20.28
C ASP A 76 1.02 -0.85 -18.82
N PRO A 77 1.88 -1.84 -18.56
CA PRO A 77 2.84 -1.91 -17.45
C PRO A 77 4.29 -2.18 -17.90
N SER A 78 5.24 -2.22 -16.95
CA SER A 78 6.61 -2.68 -17.27
C SER A 78 6.65 -4.14 -17.75
N ASP A 79 5.85 -5.01 -17.14
CA ASP A 79 5.65 -6.41 -17.58
C ASP A 79 4.16 -6.80 -17.59
N VAL A 80 3.75 -7.50 -18.64
CA VAL A 80 2.38 -7.96 -18.89
C VAL A 80 2.36 -9.48 -18.92
N SER A 81 1.42 -10.11 -18.22
CA SER A 81 1.11 -11.54 -18.40
C SER A 81 -0.39 -11.72 -18.58
N ILE A 82 -0.81 -12.17 -19.76
CA ILE A 82 -2.21 -12.43 -20.13
C ILE A 82 -2.37 -13.94 -20.28
N SER A 83 -3.30 -14.53 -19.51
CA SER A 83 -3.48 -15.98 -19.54
C SER A 83 -4.89 -16.49 -19.30
N GLY A 84 -5.13 -17.72 -19.74
CA GLY A 84 -6.34 -18.49 -19.48
C GLY A 84 -7.28 -18.57 -20.69
N GLU A 85 -7.80 -19.78 -20.92
CA GLU A 85 -8.46 -20.17 -22.18
C GLU A 85 -9.73 -19.35 -22.50
N ASP A 86 -10.41 -18.81 -21.51
CA ASP A 86 -11.63 -17.99 -21.66
C ASP A 86 -11.33 -16.48 -21.70
N THR A 87 -10.07 -16.09 -21.87
CA THR A 87 -9.67 -14.69 -22.04
C THR A 87 -10.18 -14.13 -23.36
N ILE A 88 -10.83 -12.97 -23.29
CA ILE A 88 -11.39 -12.22 -24.42
C ILE A 88 -11.00 -10.75 -24.27
N ILE A 89 -10.26 -10.20 -25.22
CA ILE A 89 -9.91 -8.78 -25.29
C ILE A 89 -10.33 -8.27 -26.67
N GLU A 90 -11.32 -7.37 -26.72
CA GLU A 90 -11.91 -6.91 -27.98
C GLU A 90 -12.06 -5.38 -27.98
N GLY A 91 -11.55 -4.71 -29.01
CA GLY A 91 -11.71 -3.27 -29.17
C GLY A 91 -11.60 -2.79 -30.62
N GLY A 92 -11.68 -1.47 -30.79
CA GLY A 92 -11.35 -0.77 -32.02
C GLY A 92 -9.89 -1.01 -32.39
N ASN A 93 -9.00 -0.17 -31.85
CA ASN A 93 -7.57 -0.53 -31.78
C ASN A 93 -7.26 -1.15 -30.42
N VAL A 94 -6.42 -2.16 -30.39
CA VAL A 94 -5.96 -2.81 -29.16
C VAL A 94 -4.44 -2.68 -29.10
N THR A 95 -3.94 -2.04 -28.04
CA THR A 95 -2.50 -1.91 -27.79
C THR A 95 -2.14 -2.57 -26.46
N ILE A 96 -1.16 -3.45 -26.50
CA ILE A 96 -0.54 -4.09 -25.33
C ILE A 96 0.92 -3.66 -25.33
N ALA A 97 1.26 -2.80 -24.38
CA ALA A 97 2.54 -2.14 -24.27
C ALA A 97 3.34 -2.67 -23.08
N GLY A 98 4.67 -2.66 -23.23
CA GLY A 98 5.65 -2.93 -22.19
C GLY A 98 6.73 -1.85 -22.15
N GLY A 99 7.44 -1.73 -21.02
CA GLY A 99 8.60 -0.85 -20.88
C GLY A 99 9.87 -1.39 -21.56
N ASP A 100 11.01 -0.71 -21.37
CA ASP A 100 12.33 -1.28 -21.73
C ASP A 100 12.64 -2.47 -20.81
N ASN A 101 13.34 -3.49 -21.33
CA ASN A 101 13.60 -4.77 -20.67
C ASN A 101 12.33 -5.50 -20.20
N GLY A 102 11.16 -5.07 -20.68
CA GLY A 102 9.87 -5.64 -20.29
C GLY A 102 9.63 -7.01 -20.91
N THR A 103 8.75 -7.78 -20.29
CA THR A 103 8.24 -9.03 -20.87
C THR A 103 6.73 -8.98 -21.05
N ILE A 104 6.25 -9.34 -22.24
CA ILE A 104 4.83 -9.57 -22.53
C ILE A 104 4.64 -11.08 -22.72
N GLU A 105 4.00 -11.72 -21.74
CA GLU A 105 3.66 -13.14 -21.76
C GLU A 105 2.19 -13.35 -22.18
N LEU A 106 1.96 -14.18 -23.18
CA LEU A 106 0.63 -14.57 -23.67
C LEU A 106 0.49 -16.09 -23.55
N THR A 107 -0.09 -16.59 -22.46
CA THR A 107 -0.11 -18.04 -22.17
C THR A 107 -1.50 -18.64 -22.00
N GLU A 108 -1.71 -19.91 -22.35
CA GLU A 108 -3.01 -20.59 -22.21
C GLU A 108 -4.17 -19.85 -22.93
N LEU A 109 -3.92 -19.20 -24.08
CA LEU A 109 -4.93 -18.42 -24.82
C LEU A 109 -5.56 -19.22 -25.96
N ASN A 110 -6.88 -19.10 -26.11
CA ASN A 110 -7.63 -19.70 -27.23
C ASN A 110 -7.54 -18.85 -28.51
N GLU A 111 -7.79 -19.48 -29.66
CA GLU A 111 -7.87 -18.81 -30.96
C GLU A 111 -8.78 -17.57 -30.91
N GLY A 112 -8.26 -16.41 -31.33
CA GLY A 112 -8.97 -15.13 -31.29
C GLY A 112 -9.20 -14.57 -29.88
N ALA A 113 -8.39 -14.93 -28.89
CA ALA A 113 -8.47 -14.37 -27.55
C ALA A 113 -8.33 -12.84 -27.53
N ILE A 114 -7.54 -12.26 -28.44
CA ILE A 114 -7.33 -10.81 -28.53
C ILE A 114 -7.69 -10.38 -29.95
N THR A 115 -8.72 -9.53 -30.08
CA THR A 115 -9.23 -9.08 -31.37
C THR A 115 -9.37 -7.56 -31.46
N ALA A 116 -9.10 -7.01 -32.64
CA ALA A 116 -9.26 -5.59 -32.97
C ALA A 116 -10.07 -5.41 -34.26
N THR A 117 -11.05 -4.51 -34.27
CA THR A 117 -11.74 -4.10 -35.52
C THR A 117 -10.92 -3.10 -36.34
N GLY A 118 -9.88 -2.53 -35.73
CA GLY A 118 -8.79 -1.77 -36.35
C GLY A 118 -7.46 -2.49 -36.17
N ASP A 119 -6.43 -1.78 -35.72
CA ASP A 119 -5.08 -2.34 -35.55
C ASP A 119 -4.89 -2.98 -34.18
N LEU A 120 -4.12 -4.07 -34.13
CA LEU A 120 -3.67 -4.73 -32.90
C LEU A 120 -2.16 -4.57 -32.77
N THR A 121 -1.69 -3.88 -31.74
CA THR A 121 -0.27 -3.66 -31.49
C THR A 121 0.17 -4.33 -30.19
N VAL A 122 1.21 -5.16 -30.24
CA VAL A 122 1.93 -5.67 -29.08
C VAL A 122 3.36 -5.13 -29.16
N ALA A 123 3.74 -4.26 -28.23
CA ALA A 123 5.00 -3.52 -28.32
C ALA A 123 5.71 -3.45 -26.97
N VAL A 124 7.00 -3.76 -26.95
CA VAL A 124 7.87 -3.64 -25.77
C VAL A 124 9.13 -2.87 -26.15
N GLY A 125 9.73 -2.17 -25.20
CA GLY A 125 10.89 -1.31 -25.42
C GLY A 125 12.20 -2.03 -25.76
N GLU A 126 13.32 -1.32 -25.65
CA GLU A 126 14.66 -1.87 -25.90
C GLU A 126 14.93 -3.07 -24.97
N ASP A 127 15.57 -4.11 -25.49
CA ASP A 127 15.82 -5.41 -24.85
C ASP A 127 14.54 -6.15 -24.39
N GLY A 128 13.39 -5.78 -24.94
CA GLY A 128 12.09 -6.34 -24.58
C GLY A 128 11.77 -7.67 -25.26
N VAL A 129 11.00 -8.50 -24.55
CA VAL A 129 10.61 -9.84 -25.00
C VAL A 129 9.10 -9.99 -25.11
N ILE A 130 8.61 -10.51 -26.23
CA ILE A 130 7.25 -11.07 -26.34
C ILE A 130 7.37 -12.58 -26.30
N MET A 131 6.59 -13.26 -25.47
CA MET A 131 6.59 -14.72 -25.40
C MET A 131 5.20 -15.30 -25.32
N THR A 132 5.02 -16.46 -25.94
CA THR A 132 3.75 -17.20 -25.90
C THR A 132 3.99 -18.71 -25.87
N ASP A 133 3.04 -19.43 -25.29
CA ASP A 133 2.97 -20.90 -25.36
C ASP A 133 1.99 -21.40 -26.44
N SER A 134 1.30 -20.49 -27.13
CA SER A 134 0.25 -20.82 -28.08
C SER A 134 0.79 -21.16 -29.46
N THR A 135 0.12 -22.12 -30.10
CA THR A 135 0.33 -22.49 -31.52
C THR A 135 -0.88 -22.13 -32.38
N ASP A 136 -1.85 -21.40 -31.81
CA ASP A 136 -3.09 -21.00 -32.47
C ASP A 136 -3.11 -19.49 -32.73
N ASN A 137 -3.96 -19.05 -33.67
CA ASN A 137 -4.10 -17.64 -34.03
C ASN A 137 -4.82 -16.84 -32.94
N ILE A 138 -4.08 -16.47 -31.89
CA ILE A 138 -4.57 -15.79 -30.68
C ILE A 138 -4.71 -14.27 -30.85
N LEU A 139 -4.00 -13.66 -31.81
CA LEU A 139 -4.02 -12.21 -32.09
C LEU A 139 -4.66 -11.94 -33.46
N LYS A 140 -5.87 -11.36 -33.48
CA LYS A 140 -6.57 -11.06 -34.74
C LYS A 140 -6.89 -9.59 -34.87
N ALA A 141 -6.68 -9.04 -36.07
CA ALA A 141 -7.07 -7.68 -36.39
C ALA A 141 -7.75 -7.65 -37.75
N ASP A 142 -8.83 -6.87 -37.88
CA ASP A 142 -9.38 -6.50 -39.19
C ASP A 142 -8.42 -5.52 -39.92
N GLY A 143 -7.67 -4.73 -39.15
CA GLY A 143 -6.53 -3.94 -39.60
C GLY A 143 -5.21 -4.72 -39.59
N GLN A 144 -4.13 -4.10 -39.16
CA GLN A 144 -2.79 -4.68 -39.09
C GLN A 144 -2.49 -5.23 -37.68
N VAL A 145 -1.93 -6.43 -37.59
CA VAL A 145 -1.24 -6.87 -36.37
C VAL A 145 0.19 -6.37 -36.40
N ASN A 146 0.64 -5.68 -35.36
CA ASN A 146 2.00 -5.18 -35.24
C ASN A 146 2.67 -5.76 -33.99
N LEU A 147 3.82 -6.41 -34.16
CA LEU A 147 4.65 -6.95 -33.08
C LEU A 147 5.98 -6.23 -33.05
N PHE A 148 6.31 -5.58 -31.93
CA PHE A 148 7.54 -4.84 -31.77
C PHE A 148 8.27 -5.28 -30.51
N ALA A 149 9.35 -6.03 -30.71
CA ALA A 149 10.20 -6.56 -29.64
C ALA A 149 11.58 -6.86 -30.21
N ASP A 150 12.59 -6.92 -29.33
CA ASP A 150 13.92 -7.35 -29.73
C ASP A 150 14.05 -8.88 -29.73
N ASP A 151 13.21 -9.56 -28.94
CA ASP A 151 13.06 -11.01 -28.98
C ASP A 151 11.57 -11.43 -28.97
N ILE A 152 11.21 -12.41 -29.80
CA ILE A 152 9.88 -13.02 -29.84
C ILE A 152 10.06 -14.53 -29.64
N MET A 153 9.71 -15.01 -28.46
CA MET A 153 9.86 -16.42 -28.08
C MET A 153 8.56 -17.19 -28.35
N LEU A 154 8.63 -18.13 -29.28
CA LEU A 154 7.53 -19.01 -29.67
C LEU A 154 7.81 -20.46 -29.22
N PRO A 155 6.77 -21.32 -29.12
CA PRO A 155 6.95 -22.76 -28.95
C PRO A 155 7.81 -23.37 -30.05
N GLU A 156 8.43 -24.51 -29.74
CA GLU A 156 9.22 -25.27 -30.73
C GLU A 156 8.32 -25.61 -31.94
N GLU A 157 8.79 -25.28 -33.16
CA GLU A 157 8.09 -25.47 -34.44
C GLU A 157 6.99 -24.46 -34.79
N ALA A 158 6.70 -23.45 -33.96
CA ALA A 158 5.71 -22.39 -34.27
C ALA A 158 6.34 -21.17 -34.98
N ASP A 159 5.57 -20.53 -35.86
CA ASP A 159 5.90 -19.30 -36.56
C ASP A 159 5.00 -18.14 -36.06
N VAL A 160 5.44 -16.88 -36.22
CA VAL A 160 4.64 -15.70 -35.85
C VAL A 160 3.32 -15.66 -36.61
N SER A 161 3.31 -16.16 -37.85
CA SER A 161 2.09 -16.28 -38.65
C SER A 161 1.06 -17.26 -38.05
N ASP A 162 1.48 -18.23 -37.25
CA ASP A 162 0.56 -19.14 -36.55
C ASP A 162 -0.24 -18.40 -35.47
N ILE A 163 0.39 -17.44 -34.77
CA ILE A 163 -0.25 -16.68 -33.68
C ILE A 163 -0.96 -15.39 -34.10
N THR A 164 -0.70 -14.89 -35.31
CA THR A 164 -1.25 -13.61 -35.83
C THR A 164 -2.01 -13.72 -37.15
N GLY A 165 -1.83 -14.80 -37.92
CA GLY A 165 -2.21 -14.88 -39.32
C GLY A 165 -1.23 -14.15 -40.26
N ASP A 166 -1.65 -13.96 -41.52
CA ASP A 166 -0.74 -13.47 -42.59
C ASP A 166 -0.52 -11.94 -42.55
N ASN A 167 -1.40 -11.17 -41.89
CA ASN A 167 -1.34 -9.71 -41.88
C ASN A 167 -0.59 -9.17 -40.65
N VAL A 168 0.71 -9.44 -40.58
CA VAL A 168 1.58 -9.03 -39.47
C VAL A 168 2.78 -8.18 -39.92
N VAL A 169 3.06 -7.13 -39.16
CA VAL A 169 4.30 -6.34 -39.23
C VAL A 169 5.13 -6.64 -37.99
N ILE A 170 6.38 -7.04 -38.20
CA ILE A 170 7.34 -7.29 -37.11
C ILE A 170 8.44 -6.22 -37.19
N GLY A 171 8.71 -5.56 -36.07
CA GLY A 171 9.81 -4.60 -35.95
C GLY A 171 10.60 -4.77 -34.64
N SER A 172 11.68 -4.02 -34.51
CA SER A 172 12.47 -3.96 -33.27
C SER A 172 11.68 -3.37 -32.10
N GLY A 173 12.18 -3.55 -30.88
CA GLY A 173 11.57 -3.02 -29.67
C GLY A 173 11.26 -1.52 -29.79
N GLN A 174 10.02 -1.13 -29.46
CA GLN A 174 9.57 0.25 -29.42
C GLN A 174 8.60 0.48 -28.28
N ILE A 175 8.70 1.67 -27.67
CA ILE A 175 7.78 2.10 -26.62
C ILE A 175 6.50 2.62 -27.25
N ALA A 176 5.37 1.94 -27.00
CA ALA A 176 4.07 2.47 -27.35
C ALA A 176 3.76 3.70 -26.48
N ARG A 177 3.27 4.76 -27.12
CA ARG A 177 2.94 6.03 -26.48
C ARG A 177 1.45 6.28 -26.61
N ASP A 178 0.85 6.80 -25.57
CA ASP A 178 -0.54 7.21 -25.56
C ASP A 178 -0.71 8.40 -24.62
N VAL A 179 -1.71 9.24 -24.92
CA VAL A 179 -2.00 10.44 -24.17
C VAL A 179 -3.49 10.64 -24.06
N SER A 180 -3.95 10.98 -22.85
CA SER A 180 -5.32 11.39 -22.63
C SER A 180 -5.40 12.83 -22.16
N LEU A 181 -6.44 13.51 -22.62
CA LEU A 181 -6.72 14.89 -22.26
C LEU A 181 -8.19 14.98 -21.90
N MET A 182 -8.46 15.48 -20.70
CA MET A 182 -9.82 15.67 -20.19
C MET A 182 -10.00 17.12 -19.77
N ALA A 183 -11.20 17.67 -20.00
CA ALA A 183 -11.59 18.97 -19.49
C ALA A 183 -13.05 18.94 -19.00
N SER A 184 -13.41 19.88 -18.12
CA SER A 184 -14.80 20.07 -17.71
C SER A 184 -15.64 20.54 -18.91
N GLY A 185 -16.42 19.61 -19.48
CA GLY A 185 -16.95 19.74 -20.85
C GLY A 185 -18.06 20.78 -21.10
N ASN A 186 -18.74 21.30 -20.06
CA ASN A 186 -19.77 22.33 -20.21
C ASN A 186 -19.80 23.26 -18.99
N SER A 187 -19.75 24.58 -19.20
CA SER A 187 -19.96 25.56 -18.13
C SER A 187 -20.66 26.81 -18.63
N SER A 188 -21.34 27.49 -17.71
CA SER A 188 -22.07 28.72 -18.01
C SER A 188 -21.88 29.75 -16.91
N GLY A 189 -21.78 31.03 -17.28
CA GLY A 189 -21.53 32.10 -16.33
C GLY A 189 -22.07 33.45 -16.79
N GLU A 190 -22.10 34.43 -15.89
CA GLU A 190 -22.57 35.78 -16.20
C GLU A 190 -21.58 36.54 -17.10
N ALA A 191 -22.10 37.47 -17.91
CA ALA A 191 -21.27 38.33 -18.75
C ALA A 191 -20.18 39.07 -17.95
N GLY A 192 -18.93 38.94 -18.36
CA GLY A 192 -17.78 39.62 -17.74
C GLY A 192 -17.10 38.91 -16.57
N ILE A 193 -17.54 37.70 -16.19
CA ILE A 193 -16.83 36.89 -15.18
C ILE A 193 -15.76 36.01 -15.83
N THR A 194 -14.76 35.60 -15.04
CA THR A 194 -13.74 34.63 -15.45
C THR A 194 -14.09 33.26 -14.89
N LEU A 195 -14.22 32.26 -15.78
CA LEU A 195 -14.45 30.87 -15.40
C LEU A 195 -13.14 30.07 -15.46
N PRO A 196 -12.75 29.34 -14.40
CA PRO A 196 -11.64 28.42 -14.42
C PRO A 196 -12.09 27.05 -14.97
N PHE A 197 -11.38 26.53 -15.96
CA PHE A 197 -11.53 25.16 -16.47
C PHE A 197 -10.30 24.35 -16.12
N GLU A 198 -10.52 23.20 -15.49
CA GLU A 198 -9.48 22.23 -15.20
C GLU A 198 -9.29 21.35 -16.43
N VAL A 199 -8.04 21.29 -16.90
CA VAL A 199 -7.59 20.48 -18.01
C VAL A 199 -6.58 19.48 -17.48
N THR A 200 -6.94 18.19 -17.50
CA THR A 200 -6.09 17.10 -17.03
C THR A 200 -5.41 16.46 -18.23
N LEU A 201 -4.07 16.53 -18.26
CA LEU A 201 -3.25 15.86 -19.26
C LEU A 201 -2.55 14.67 -18.60
N SER A 202 -2.72 13.48 -19.18
CA SER A 202 -2.12 12.25 -18.66
C SER A 202 -1.25 11.59 -19.73
N ASN A 203 -0.01 11.29 -19.34
CA ASN A 203 0.89 10.47 -20.14
C ASN A 203 0.58 9.00 -19.84
N ASN A 204 -0.08 8.33 -20.78
CA ASN A 204 -0.48 6.94 -20.59
C ASN A 204 0.63 5.95 -20.97
N GLY A 205 1.74 6.42 -21.57
CA GLY A 205 2.89 5.58 -21.90
C GLY A 205 3.88 5.38 -20.74
N PRO A 206 4.82 4.42 -20.87
CA PRO A 206 5.69 4.00 -19.77
C PRO A 206 6.93 4.90 -19.59
N LYS A 207 7.21 5.78 -20.56
CA LYS A 207 8.34 6.73 -20.50
C LYS A 207 7.85 8.16 -20.38
N SER A 208 8.68 9.01 -19.77
CA SER A 208 8.50 10.46 -19.84
C SER A 208 8.32 10.91 -21.30
N ASP A 209 7.42 11.86 -21.50
CA ASP A 209 7.19 12.50 -22.78
C ASP A 209 6.91 13.98 -22.58
N THR A 210 7.21 14.77 -23.61
CA THR A 210 6.89 16.19 -23.64
C THR A 210 5.76 16.43 -24.61
N TYR A 211 4.72 17.11 -24.14
CA TYR A 211 3.52 17.39 -24.92
C TYR A 211 3.50 18.85 -25.35
N LEU A 212 3.37 19.09 -26.67
CA LEU A 212 3.03 20.40 -27.23
C LEU A 212 1.54 20.66 -27.02
N LEU A 213 1.21 21.73 -26.30
CA LEU A 213 -0.18 22.12 -26.03
C LEU A 213 -0.58 23.32 -26.86
N THR A 214 -1.70 23.21 -27.56
CA THR A 214 -2.30 24.31 -28.31
C THR A 214 -3.75 24.50 -27.92
N VAL A 215 -4.15 25.75 -27.71
CA VAL A 215 -5.54 26.14 -27.44
C VAL A 215 -6.05 26.92 -28.63
N THR A 216 -7.16 26.49 -29.22
CA THR A 216 -7.83 27.18 -30.32
C THR A 216 -9.21 27.66 -29.89
N ASP A 217 -9.50 28.92 -30.23
CA ASP A 217 -10.75 29.61 -29.93
C ASP A 217 -11.13 30.43 -31.17
N GLU A 218 -12.21 30.02 -31.84
CA GLU A 218 -12.68 30.63 -33.08
C GLU A 218 -13.45 31.94 -32.85
N GLU A 219 -13.99 32.16 -31.65
CA GLU A 219 -14.75 33.35 -31.26
C GLU A 219 -13.87 34.45 -30.65
N GLY A 220 -12.60 34.15 -30.38
CA GLY A 220 -11.58 35.12 -29.96
C GLY A 220 -11.82 35.69 -28.56
N TRP A 221 -12.32 34.89 -27.63
CA TRP A 221 -12.50 35.26 -26.24
C TRP A 221 -11.13 35.43 -25.55
N SER A 222 -11.13 36.12 -24.41
CA SER A 222 -9.88 36.34 -23.67
C SER A 222 -9.58 35.15 -22.75
N LEU A 223 -8.53 34.41 -23.10
CA LEU A 223 -8.09 33.20 -22.41
C LEU A 223 -6.76 33.43 -21.66
N SER A 224 -6.55 32.76 -20.53
CA SER A 224 -5.20 32.62 -19.98
C SER A 224 -4.36 31.67 -20.84
N GLN A 225 -3.04 31.82 -20.79
CA GLN A 225 -2.13 30.96 -21.52
C GLN A 225 -1.87 29.66 -20.75
N LEU A 226 -1.98 28.52 -21.43
CA LEU A 226 -1.38 27.26 -20.99
C LEU A 226 0.11 27.23 -21.37
N PRO A 227 0.95 26.44 -20.68
CA PRO A 227 2.33 26.22 -21.13
C PRO A 227 2.32 25.64 -22.54
N SER A 228 3.16 26.16 -23.44
CA SER A 228 3.25 25.65 -24.83
C SER A 228 3.82 24.23 -24.90
N SER A 229 4.61 23.82 -23.90
CA SER A 229 5.14 22.46 -23.80
C SER A 229 5.16 22.03 -22.33
N LEU A 230 4.80 20.78 -22.07
CA LEU A 230 4.80 20.21 -20.72
C LEU A 230 5.39 18.80 -20.74
N GLU A 231 6.44 18.59 -19.94
CA GLU A 231 7.00 17.27 -19.70
C GLU A 231 6.22 16.56 -18.60
N ILE A 232 5.81 15.32 -18.87
CA ILE A 232 5.10 14.46 -17.92
C ILE A 232 5.80 13.12 -17.91
N GLU A 233 6.22 12.69 -16.71
CA GLU A 233 6.78 11.36 -16.47
C GLU A 233 5.85 10.25 -16.97
N GLY A 234 6.41 9.06 -17.23
CA GLY A 234 5.61 7.90 -17.63
C GLY A 234 4.53 7.59 -16.58
N HIS A 235 3.31 7.31 -17.04
CA HIS A 235 2.09 7.14 -16.21
C HIS A 235 1.74 8.36 -15.33
N GLY A 236 2.38 9.50 -15.56
CA GLY A 236 2.15 10.74 -14.83
C GLY A 236 0.91 11.48 -15.31
N THR A 237 0.31 12.27 -14.42
CA THR A 237 -0.81 13.16 -14.74
C THR A 237 -0.53 14.55 -14.20
N THR A 238 -0.90 15.57 -14.97
CA THR A 238 -0.82 16.97 -14.55
C THR A 238 -2.15 17.68 -14.79
N GLU A 239 -2.59 18.45 -13.80
CA GLU A 239 -3.76 19.33 -13.90
C GLU A 239 -3.31 20.76 -14.24
N LEU A 240 -3.96 21.35 -15.23
CA LEU A 240 -3.73 22.71 -15.71
C LEU A 240 -5.03 23.52 -15.57
N THR A 241 -4.91 24.82 -15.32
CA THR A 241 -6.07 25.71 -15.23
C THR A 241 -6.11 26.67 -16.42
N LEU A 242 -7.16 26.58 -17.23
CA LEU A 242 -7.48 27.52 -18.30
C LEU A 242 -8.58 28.48 -17.83
N ASN A 243 -8.25 29.76 -17.67
CA ASN A 243 -9.20 30.80 -17.30
C ASN A 243 -9.79 31.45 -18.55
N VAL A 244 -11.12 31.50 -18.63
CA VAL A 244 -11.87 32.07 -19.76
C VAL A 244 -12.66 33.27 -19.28
N LEU A 245 -12.37 34.46 -19.80
CA LEU A 245 -13.15 35.67 -19.52
C LEU A 245 -14.36 35.73 -20.46
N LEU A 246 -15.57 35.68 -19.88
CA LEU A 246 -16.81 35.73 -20.65
C LEU A 246 -17.02 37.12 -21.26
N PRO A 247 -17.37 37.23 -22.55
CA PRO A 247 -17.63 38.52 -23.19
C PRO A 247 -18.88 39.18 -22.61
N SER A 248 -19.04 40.47 -22.89
CA SER A 248 -20.24 41.23 -22.48
C SER A 248 -21.48 40.90 -23.34
N THR A 249 -21.29 40.19 -24.45
CA THR A 249 -22.36 39.75 -25.36
C THR A 249 -23.14 38.60 -24.72
N ARG A 250 -24.44 38.83 -24.49
CA ARG A 250 -25.33 37.84 -23.86
C ARG A 250 -25.63 36.67 -24.79
N GLU A 251 -25.89 35.50 -24.21
CA GLU A 251 -26.19 34.25 -24.94
C GLU A 251 -25.09 33.81 -25.92
N ALA A 252 -23.92 34.44 -25.87
CA ALA A 252 -22.77 34.03 -26.65
C ALA A 252 -22.31 32.65 -26.18
N THR A 253 -22.10 31.75 -27.14
CA THR A 253 -21.54 30.43 -26.91
C THR A 253 -20.17 30.34 -27.55
N ASN A 254 -19.26 29.59 -26.94
CA ASN A 254 -17.96 29.32 -27.50
C ASN A 254 -17.55 27.86 -27.26
N VAL A 255 -16.78 27.30 -28.19
CA VAL A 255 -16.18 25.97 -28.10
C VAL A 255 -14.66 26.16 -28.16
N ILE A 256 -14.01 26.03 -27.02
CA ILE A 256 -12.55 26.14 -26.91
C ILE A 256 -11.98 24.73 -27.01
N THR A 257 -11.08 24.52 -27.97
CA THR A 257 -10.44 23.21 -28.17
C THR A 257 -9.02 23.25 -27.63
N VAL A 258 -8.68 22.29 -26.78
CA VAL A 258 -7.31 22.06 -26.30
C VAL A 258 -6.78 20.82 -26.99
N THR A 259 -5.60 20.92 -27.58
CA THR A 259 -4.89 19.82 -28.27
C THR A 259 -3.58 19.55 -27.57
N ALA A 260 -3.25 18.28 -27.36
CA ALA A 260 -1.95 17.82 -26.91
C ALA A 260 -1.33 16.90 -27.96
N ILE A 261 -0.07 17.14 -28.31
CA ILE A 261 0.72 16.38 -29.29
C ILE A 261 1.99 15.88 -28.60
N SER A 262 2.24 14.58 -28.59
CA SER A 262 3.52 14.05 -28.10
C SER A 262 4.67 14.54 -28.99
N GLN A 263 5.76 14.98 -28.38
CA GLN A 263 6.98 15.34 -29.11
C GLN A 263 7.81 14.11 -29.47
N SER A 264 7.72 13.04 -28.68
CA SER A 264 8.45 11.80 -28.93
C SER A 264 7.79 10.95 -30.01
N ASP A 265 6.47 11.06 -30.18
CA ASP A 265 5.71 10.50 -31.29
C ASP A 265 4.64 11.51 -31.77
N PRO A 266 4.93 12.32 -32.80
CA PRO A 266 4.00 13.32 -33.31
C PRO A 266 2.70 12.76 -33.91
N THR A 267 2.56 11.44 -34.06
CA THR A 267 1.31 10.81 -34.48
C THR A 267 0.33 10.63 -33.31
N VAL A 268 0.82 10.69 -32.07
CA VAL A 268 0.04 10.63 -30.84
C VAL A 268 -0.51 12.02 -30.53
N VAL A 269 -1.78 12.23 -30.88
CA VAL A 269 -2.51 13.49 -30.74
C VAL A 269 -3.85 13.24 -30.05
N THR A 270 -4.17 14.08 -29.06
CA THR A 270 -5.48 14.06 -28.39
C THR A 270 -6.06 15.47 -28.28
N THR A 271 -7.39 15.57 -28.26
CA THR A 271 -8.11 16.83 -28.17
C THR A 271 -9.28 16.74 -27.20
N THR A 272 -9.53 17.82 -26.46
CA THR A 272 -10.76 17.99 -25.67
C THR A 272 -11.41 19.32 -25.98
N GLU A 273 -12.74 19.36 -25.93
CA GLU A 273 -13.54 20.55 -26.16
C GLU A 273 -14.15 21.06 -24.85
N ILE A 274 -14.16 22.38 -24.69
CA ILE A 274 -14.78 23.09 -23.57
C ILE A 274 -15.89 23.98 -24.12
N ASN A 275 -17.13 23.64 -23.80
CA ASN A 275 -18.29 24.42 -24.20
C ASN A 275 -18.63 25.47 -23.13
N VAL A 276 -18.68 26.74 -23.53
CA VAL A 276 -18.94 27.85 -22.61
C VAL A 276 -20.11 28.68 -23.09
N MET A 277 -21.04 29.02 -22.19
CA MET A 277 -22.22 29.84 -22.50
C MET A 277 -22.31 31.06 -21.57
N VAL A 278 -22.56 32.24 -22.13
CA VAL A 278 -22.86 33.46 -21.37
C VAL A 278 -24.35 33.50 -21.01
N THR A 279 -24.64 33.41 -19.72
CA THR A 279 -26.00 33.44 -19.15
C THR A 279 -26.45 34.86 -18.83
N GLU A 280 -27.77 35.06 -18.75
CA GLU A 280 -28.32 36.33 -18.28
C GLU A 280 -27.98 36.55 -16.80
N LYS A 281 -27.48 37.75 -16.50
CA LYS A 281 -27.42 38.26 -15.13
C LYS A 281 -28.83 38.23 -14.54
N GLU A 282 -29.03 37.58 -13.40
CA GLU A 282 -30.25 37.80 -12.62
C GLU A 282 -30.30 39.30 -12.30
N SER A 283 -31.31 39.97 -12.85
CA SER A 283 -31.51 41.41 -12.73
C SER A 283 -31.42 41.83 -11.26
N ASP A 284 -30.35 42.52 -10.90
CA ASP A 284 -30.21 43.32 -9.68
C ASP A 284 -31.48 44.16 -9.50
N SER A 285 -32.40 43.68 -8.66
CA SER A 285 -33.49 44.48 -8.16
C SER A 285 -32.88 45.53 -7.24
N VAL A 286 -32.93 46.78 -7.70
CA VAL A 286 -33.10 48.03 -6.93
C VAL A 286 -32.48 47.99 -5.52
N ALA A 287 -31.42 48.78 -5.34
CA ALA A 287 -30.83 49.11 -4.04
C ALA A 287 -31.91 49.53 -3.02
N VAL A 288 -32.31 48.57 -2.19
CA VAL A 288 -32.87 48.82 -0.87
C VAL A 288 -31.69 48.71 0.09
N ASN A 289 -31.55 49.68 0.99
CA ASN A 289 -30.67 49.56 2.16
C ASN A 289 -31.11 48.32 2.97
N VAL A 290 -30.53 47.14 2.69
CA VAL A 290 -30.74 45.93 3.48
C VAL A 290 -29.72 45.96 4.60
N SER A 291 -30.22 46.07 5.84
CA SER A 291 -29.44 45.80 7.03
C SER A 291 -28.76 44.43 6.89
N ILE A 292 -27.44 44.37 7.03
CA ILE A 292 -26.73 43.11 7.28
C ILE A 292 -27.42 42.41 8.46
N ASN A 293 -28.21 41.37 8.19
CA ASN A 293 -28.87 40.58 9.22
C ASN A 293 -27.79 39.83 9.99
N ARG A 294 -27.35 40.45 11.10
CA ARG A 294 -26.44 39.81 12.05
C ARG A 294 -27.15 38.62 12.68
N CYS A 295 -26.40 37.54 12.87
CA CYS A 295 -26.89 36.40 13.61
C CYS A 295 -27.15 36.79 15.07
N PRO A 296 -28.30 36.41 15.66
CA PRO A 296 -28.46 36.41 17.11
C PRO A 296 -27.30 35.62 17.76
N SER A 297 -26.73 36.12 18.85
CA SER A 297 -25.62 35.44 19.54
C SER A 297 -26.05 34.26 20.40
N SER A 298 -27.34 34.11 20.66
CA SER A 298 -27.94 33.00 21.41
C SER A 298 -29.39 32.77 20.97
N GLY A 299 -29.95 31.62 21.34
CA GLY A 299 -31.34 31.27 21.02
C GLY A 299 -31.52 30.65 19.63
N ILE A 300 -32.71 30.84 19.05
CA ILE A 300 -33.10 30.21 17.78
C ILE A 300 -32.71 31.08 16.59
N ILE A 301 -32.05 30.49 15.61
CA ILE A 301 -31.78 31.07 14.30
C ILE A 301 -32.52 30.25 13.25
N ASP A 302 -33.36 30.90 12.46
CA ASP A 302 -34.18 30.25 11.42
C ASP A 302 -34.23 31.10 10.15
N ARG A 303 -33.09 31.74 9.83
CA ARG A 303 -32.93 32.62 8.67
C ARG A 303 -31.49 32.65 8.22
N MET A 304 -31.25 33.19 7.03
CA MET A 304 -29.91 33.53 6.56
C MET A 304 -29.32 34.68 7.39
N CYS A 305 -28.11 34.51 7.89
CA CYS A 305 -27.36 35.54 8.60
C CYS A 305 -25.84 35.31 8.48
N LYS A 306 -25.07 36.36 8.73
CA LYS A 306 -23.59 36.29 8.77
C LYS A 306 -23.04 37.00 9.99
N ASN A 307 -21.91 36.53 10.54
CA ASN A 307 -21.39 37.10 11.77
C ASN A 307 -19.85 37.11 11.89
N ASN A 308 -19.18 38.04 11.22
CA ASN A 308 -17.72 38.11 11.16
C ASN A 308 -16.98 38.33 12.50
N THR A 309 -17.65 38.77 13.58
CA THR A 309 -16.96 39.17 14.83
C THR A 309 -17.59 38.67 16.14
N GLN A 310 -18.80 38.13 16.12
CA GLN A 310 -19.52 37.76 17.34
C GLN A 310 -19.67 36.24 17.45
N VAL A 311 -19.40 35.71 18.65
CA VAL A 311 -19.52 34.29 18.98
C VAL A 311 -21.00 33.93 19.18
N LEU A 312 -21.45 32.87 18.53
CA LEU A 312 -22.76 32.24 18.70
C LEU A 312 -22.62 31.14 19.75
N THR A 313 -23.27 31.34 20.90
CA THR A 313 -23.18 30.43 22.05
C THR A 313 -24.54 29.81 22.34
N ASP A 314 -24.57 28.48 22.48
CA ASP A 314 -25.76 27.71 22.83
C ASP A 314 -26.97 28.00 21.91
N VAL A 315 -26.71 28.16 20.61
CA VAL A 315 -27.74 28.46 19.60
C VAL A 315 -28.41 27.18 19.08
N THR A 316 -29.65 27.32 18.62
CA THR A 316 -30.36 26.29 17.84
C THR A 316 -30.59 26.82 16.43
N LEU A 317 -30.01 26.16 15.43
CA LEU A 317 -30.21 26.46 14.02
C LEU A 317 -31.33 25.57 13.50
N ASN A 318 -32.44 26.18 13.07
CA ASN A 318 -33.54 25.48 12.44
C ASN A 318 -33.26 25.26 10.94
N ALA A 319 -34.18 24.57 10.25
CA ALA A 319 -34.00 24.17 8.85
C ALA A 319 -33.77 25.33 7.87
N ASN A 320 -34.32 26.53 8.13
CA ASN A 320 -34.11 27.70 7.25
C ASN A 320 -32.86 28.51 7.64
N ALA A 321 -32.12 28.08 8.67
CA ALA A 321 -30.89 28.74 9.07
C ALA A 321 -29.80 28.52 8.01
N ASN A 322 -29.21 29.62 7.54
CA ASN A 322 -27.99 29.60 6.76
C ASN A 322 -27.02 30.59 7.41
N VAL A 323 -26.07 30.04 8.18
CA VAL A 323 -25.13 30.80 8.99
C VAL A 323 -23.77 30.74 8.33
N SER A 324 -23.20 31.91 8.03
CA SER A 324 -21.87 32.00 7.42
C SER A 324 -20.92 32.87 8.24
N HIS A 325 -19.61 32.65 8.08
CA HIS A 325 -18.55 33.51 8.63
C HIS A 325 -18.65 33.70 10.15
N SER A 326 -19.08 32.68 10.89
CA SER A 326 -19.40 32.79 12.31
C SER A 326 -18.46 31.96 13.18
N THR A 327 -18.37 32.32 14.46
CA THR A 327 -17.63 31.55 15.47
C THR A 327 -18.63 30.91 16.43
N PHE A 328 -18.54 29.60 16.67
CA PHE A 328 -19.48 28.86 17.54
C PHE A 328 -18.85 28.42 18.85
N ALA A 329 -19.62 28.48 19.93
CA ALA A 329 -19.27 28.04 21.27
C ALA A 329 -20.43 27.31 21.97
N GLY A 330 -20.14 26.58 23.04
CA GLY A 330 -21.17 25.87 23.82
C GLY A 330 -21.80 24.70 23.05
N VAL A 331 -23.06 24.41 23.34
CA VAL A 331 -23.81 23.30 22.73
C VAL A 331 -24.75 23.83 21.66
N VAL A 332 -24.47 23.50 20.40
CA VAL A 332 -25.24 23.96 19.24
C VAL A 332 -26.01 22.80 18.62
N GLN A 333 -27.31 22.98 18.46
CA GLN A 333 -28.14 22.08 17.66
C GLN A 333 -28.28 22.67 16.27
N ASN A 334 -27.83 21.95 15.25
CA ASN A 334 -27.88 22.40 13.87
C ASN A 334 -28.83 21.53 13.05
N ASN A 335 -29.84 22.15 12.47
CA ASN A 335 -30.72 21.56 11.46
C ASN A 335 -30.65 22.32 10.12
N GLY A 336 -29.81 23.36 10.04
CA GLY A 336 -29.62 24.20 8.86
C GLY A 336 -28.22 24.05 8.26
N ILE A 337 -27.73 25.10 7.62
CA ILE A 337 -26.44 25.14 6.92
C ILE A 337 -25.45 26.04 7.68
N ILE A 338 -24.25 25.51 7.96
CA ILE A 338 -23.11 26.27 8.46
C ILE A 338 -22.04 26.37 7.37
N SER A 339 -21.50 27.56 7.13
CA SER A 339 -20.45 27.77 6.13
C SER A 339 -19.35 28.72 6.59
N GLN A 340 -18.12 28.50 6.11
CA GLN A 340 -16.98 29.42 6.30
C GLN A 340 -16.79 29.85 7.77
N SER A 341 -16.87 28.89 8.70
CA SER A 341 -17.05 29.17 10.13
C SER A 341 -16.02 28.45 10.99
N THR A 342 -15.84 28.97 12.21
CA THR A 342 -14.92 28.42 13.21
C THR A 342 -15.69 27.85 14.39
N VAL A 343 -15.30 26.67 14.87
CA VAL A 343 -15.88 26.02 16.05
C VAL A 343 -14.83 26.03 17.15
N GLN A 344 -15.14 26.67 18.27
CA GLN A 344 -14.18 26.85 19.37
C GLN A 344 -13.94 25.57 20.16
N THR A 345 -12.79 25.55 20.84
CA THR A 345 -12.47 24.51 21.82
C THR A 345 -13.60 24.31 22.84
N GLY A 346 -14.01 23.05 23.04
CA GLY A 346 -15.07 22.68 23.97
C GLY A 346 -16.51 22.86 23.44
N ALA A 347 -16.69 23.46 22.27
CA ALA A 347 -18.00 23.52 21.62
C ALA A 347 -18.41 22.14 21.11
N VAL A 348 -19.71 21.84 21.13
CA VAL A 348 -20.30 20.63 20.56
C VAL A 348 -21.42 21.04 19.63
N ILE A 349 -21.28 20.75 18.34
CA ILE A 349 -22.32 20.99 17.34
C ILE A 349 -22.86 19.65 16.86
N THR A 350 -24.18 19.49 16.88
CA THR A 350 -24.84 18.25 16.46
C THR A 350 -25.80 18.52 15.30
N GLY A 351 -25.69 17.75 14.22
CA GLY A 351 -26.62 17.78 13.11
C GLY A 351 -26.29 18.76 11.97
N GLY A 352 -27.18 18.74 10.99
CA GLY A 352 -27.25 19.70 9.88
C GLY A 352 -26.17 19.54 8.83
N GLU A 353 -26.06 20.55 7.98
CA GLU A 353 -25.18 20.55 6.81
C GLU A 353 -24.04 21.56 6.97
N TYR A 354 -22.85 21.18 6.52
CA TYR A 354 -21.66 22.01 6.53
C TYR A 354 -21.13 22.18 5.10
N THR A 355 -20.77 23.41 4.73
CA THR A 355 -20.22 23.73 3.40
C THR A 355 -19.07 24.75 3.47
N GLY A 356 -18.34 24.91 2.37
CA GLY A 356 -17.13 25.74 2.30
C GLY A 356 -15.98 25.20 3.15
N TYR A 357 -15.35 26.07 3.93
CA TYR A 357 -14.20 25.76 4.79
C TYR A 357 -14.57 25.90 6.27
N ILE A 358 -14.33 24.86 7.06
CA ILE A 358 -14.63 24.86 8.50
C ILE A 358 -13.36 24.62 9.30
N THR A 359 -13.05 25.53 10.22
CA THR A 359 -11.99 25.33 11.22
C THR A 359 -12.62 24.80 12.49
N ASN A 360 -12.29 23.58 12.89
CA ASN A 360 -12.86 22.91 14.05
C ASN A 360 -11.82 22.72 15.15
N GLU A 361 -12.08 23.28 16.32
CA GLU A 361 -11.36 22.99 17.57
C GLU A 361 -12.25 22.28 18.61
N GLY A 362 -13.54 22.15 18.31
CA GLY A 362 -14.55 21.52 19.16
C GLY A 362 -14.90 20.10 18.71
N THR A 363 -16.16 19.72 18.89
CA THR A 363 -16.72 18.44 18.45
C THR A 363 -17.88 18.64 17.48
N LEU A 364 -17.81 18.03 16.30
CA LEU A 364 -18.90 17.96 15.33
C LEU A 364 -19.51 16.55 15.35
N THR A 365 -20.82 16.46 15.50
CA THR A 365 -21.53 15.18 15.67
C THR A 365 -22.67 15.05 14.66
N ASP A 366 -22.82 13.87 14.06
CA ASP A 366 -24.00 13.48 13.25
C ASP A 366 -24.37 14.46 12.11
N PHE A 367 -23.42 14.80 11.24
CA PHE A 367 -23.60 15.84 10.23
C PHE A 367 -23.35 15.36 8.80
N VAL A 368 -23.85 16.16 7.85
CA VAL A 368 -23.56 16.02 6.41
C VAL A 368 -22.61 17.12 5.98
N PHE A 369 -21.58 16.77 5.24
CA PHE A 369 -20.63 17.70 4.66
C PHE A 369 -20.76 17.73 3.14
N VAL A 370 -20.89 18.93 2.58
CA VAL A 370 -20.93 19.19 1.13
C VAL A 370 -19.91 20.24 0.71
N GLY A 371 -18.99 20.61 1.60
CA GLY A 371 -17.99 21.66 1.40
C GLY A 371 -16.64 21.17 0.89
N ALA A 372 -15.65 22.06 0.93
CA ALA A 372 -14.29 21.79 0.48
C ALA A 372 -13.41 21.18 1.59
N GLU A 373 -13.40 21.77 2.79
CA GLU A 373 -12.55 21.29 3.90
C GLU A 373 -13.21 21.43 5.28
N ILE A 374 -13.02 20.43 6.14
CA ILE A 374 -13.07 20.58 7.60
C ILE A 374 -11.71 20.25 8.19
N LYS A 375 -11.14 21.17 8.96
CA LYS A 375 -9.80 21.03 9.53
C LYS A 375 -9.84 21.03 11.05
N GLY A 376 -9.26 20.00 11.67
CA GLY A 376 -9.04 19.92 13.11
C GLY A 376 -10.21 19.36 13.94
N GLY A 377 -9.97 19.32 15.24
CA GLY A 377 -10.97 19.03 16.26
C GLY A 377 -11.43 17.57 16.25
N LYS A 378 -12.58 17.32 16.89
CA LYS A 378 -13.15 15.98 17.05
C LYS A 378 -14.39 15.79 16.17
N LEU A 379 -14.49 14.65 15.50
CA LEU A 379 -15.69 14.21 14.80
C LEU A 379 -16.30 13.04 15.56
N ALA A 380 -17.64 12.97 15.60
CA ALA A 380 -18.37 11.94 16.34
C ALA A 380 -19.64 11.48 15.60
N GLY A 381 -20.09 10.27 15.92
CA GLY A 381 -21.34 9.74 15.39
C GLY A 381 -21.25 9.41 13.90
N LYS A 382 -22.32 9.68 13.15
CA LYS A 382 -22.41 9.41 11.71
C LYS A 382 -22.05 10.66 10.90
N VAL A 383 -20.90 10.61 10.25
CA VAL A 383 -20.43 11.69 9.38
C VAL A 383 -20.56 11.23 7.93
N ARG A 384 -21.32 11.98 7.13
CA ARG A 384 -21.41 11.74 5.68
C ARG A 384 -20.77 12.89 4.93
N ASN A 385 -19.84 12.59 4.05
CA ASN A 385 -19.26 13.55 3.14
C ASN A 385 -19.84 13.31 1.73
N ASN A 386 -20.76 14.17 1.34
CA ASN A 386 -21.45 14.17 0.04
C ASN A 386 -20.97 15.33 -0.85
N SER A 387 -19.74 15.81 -0.60
CA SER A 387 -19.16 16.91 -1.36
C SER A 387 -18.91 16.52 -2.81
N GLN A 388 -19.43 17.34 -3.73
CA GLN A 388 -19.20 17.20 -5.18
C GLN A 388 -17.90 17.88 -5.63
N VAL A 389 -17.18 18.52 -4.70
CA VAL A 389 -15.94 19.29 -4.94
C VAL A 389 -14.72 18.65 -4.26
N GLY A 390 -14.78 17.34 -3.97
CA GLY A 390 -13.66 16.61 -3.37
C GLY A 390 -13.42 16.94 -1.89
N GLY A 391 -14.50 17.14 -1.13
CA GLY A 391 -14.45 17.52 0.29
C GLY A 391 -13.52 16.64 1.14
N VAL A 392 -12.70 17.27 1.98
CA VAL A 392 -11.68 16.59 2.79
C VAL A 392 -11.76 16.91 4.28
N PHE A 393 -11.49 15.92 5.13
CA PHE A 393 -11.27 16.10 6.57
C PHE A 393 -9.78 16.04 6.90
N VAL A 394 -9.25 17.10 7.50
CA VAL A 394 -7.80 17.28 7.69
C VAL A 394 -7.45 17.33 9.18
N ASN A 395 -6.52 16.49 9.63
CA ASN A 395 -6.00 16.46 11.01
C ASN A 395 -7.11 16.32 12.08
N VAL A 396 -7.97 15.31 11.95
CA VAL A 396 -9.14 15.13 12.80
C VAL A 396 -8.96 13.99 13.80
N ARG A 397 -9.56 14.16 14.99
CA ARG A 397 -9.72 13.10 15.99
C ARG A 397 -11.11 12.49 15.87
N LEU A 398 -11.24 11.17 15.95
CA LEU A 398 -12.50 10.47 15.81
C LEU A 398 -12.94 9.92 17.17
N ALA A 399 -14.19 10.20 17.55
CA ALA A 399 -14.78 9.63 18.75
C ALA A 399 -14.95 8.11 18.62
N ALA A 400 -15.18 7.44 19.75
CA ALA A 400 -15.47 6.01 19.73
C ALA A 400 -16.68 5.70 18.82
N ASN A 401 -16.55 4.68 17.97
CA ASN A 401 -17.58 4.21 17.05
C ASN A 401 -18.06 5.27 16.03
N THR A 402 -17.23 6.28 15.74
CA THR A 402 -17.51 7.22 14.66
C THR A 402 -17.51 6.48 13.32
N SER A 403 -18.44 6.82 12.43
CA SER A 403 -18.44 6.33 11.06
C SER A 403 -18.30 7.50 10.12
N ILE A 404 -17.29 7.45 9.25
CA ILE A 404 -17.13 8.38 8.13
C ILE A 404 -17.47 7.65 6.83
N ASP A 405 -18.33 8.26 6.03
CA ASP A 405 -18.81 7.72 4.77
C ASP A 405 -18.68 8.80 3.68
N GLY A 406 -17.84 8.55 2.66
CA GLY A 406 -17.65 9.47 1.54
C GLY A 406 -16.43 10.39 1.64
N GLY A 407 -16.03 10.95 0.49
CA GLY A 407 -15.05 12.02 0.35
C GLY A 407 -13.60 11.60 0.63
N ALA A 408 -12.84 12.46 1.31
CA ALA A 408 -11.43 12.18 1.63
C ALA A 408 -11.04 12.53 3.06
N VAL A 409 -9.96 11.91 3.53
CA VAL A 409 -9.24 12.29 4.76
C VAL A 409 -7.77 12.59 4.46
N GLN A 410 -7.17 13.49 5.22
CA GLN A 410 -5.77 13.89 5.04
C GLN A 410 -5.06 14.26 6.35
N GLY A 411 -3.77 13.93 6.45
CA GLY A 411 -2.93 14.26 7.60
C GLY A 411 -3.11 13.25 8.73
N GLU A 412 -3.09 13.70 9.98
CA GLU A 412 -3.20 12.81 11.14
C GLU A 412 -4.66 12.48 11.46
N ILE A 413 -5.06 11.22 11.27
CA ILE A 413 -6.41 10.72 11.53
C ILE A 413 -6.35 9.72 12.68
N SER A 414 -6.83 10.12 13.84
CA SER A 414 -6.70 9.33 15.08
C SER A 414 -8.06 8.99 15.67
N GLY A 415 -8.38 7.70 15.69
CA GLY A 415 -9.58 7.18 16.35
C GLY A 415 -9.37 6.80 17.81
N ASN A 416 -10.43 6.24 18.40
CA ASN A 416 -10.41 5.76 19.77
C ASN A 416 -10.07 4.27 19.81
N PRO A 417 -9.09 3.81 20.61
CA PRO A 417 -8.69 2.39 20.63
C PRO A 417 -9.78 1.43 21.14
N GLU A 418 -10.65 1.88 22.06
CA GLU A 418 -11.74 1.07 22.63
C GLU A 418 -12.97 0.97 21.71
N GLY A 419 -13.04 1.83 20.70
CA GLY A 419 -14.08 1.81 19.69
C GLY A 419 -13.55 2.48 18.42
N PRO A 420 -12.70 1.79 17.64
CA PRO A 420 -12.10 2.36 16.45
C PRO A 420 -13.14 2.92 15.48
N ALA A 421 -12.79 4.04 14.84
CA ALA A 421 -13.71 4.68 13.90
C ALA A 421 -13.72 3.95 12.56
N LEU A 422 -14.90 3.77 11.96
CA LEU A 422 -15.09 3.09 10.68
C LEU A 422 -15.00 4.09 9.52
N LEU A 423 -14.07 3.86 8.60
CA LEU A 423 -13.90 4.62 7.36
C LEU A 423 -14.48 3.82 6.19
N LYS A 424 -15.30 4.45 5.34
CA LYS A 424 -15.94 3.82 4.18
C LYS A 424 -16.11 4.77 3.01
N ASN A 425 -16.08 4.22 1.80
CA ASN A 425 -16.35 4.93 0.54
C ASN A 425 -15.55 6.24 0.42
N LEU A 426 -14.28 6.22 0.85
CA LEU A 426 -13.47 7.43 0.95
C LEU A 426 -12.03 7.16 0.56
N LYS A 427 -11.33 8.23 0.21
CA LYS A 427 -9.91 8.22 -0.11
C LYS A 427 -9.06 8.75 1.04
N VAL A 428 -8.02 8.02 1.42
CA VAL A 428 -6.98 8.46 2.35
C VAL A 428 -5.83 9.03 1.53
N ARG A 429 -5.63 10.35 1.61
CA ARG A 429 -4.64 11.05 0.77
C ARG A 429 -3.20 10.78 1.19
N LYS A 430 -2.25 10.86 0.25
CA LYS A 430 -0.81 10.71 0.51
C LYS A 430 -0.30 11.56 1.68
N GLY A 431 0.68 11.02 2.42
CA GLY A 431 1.27 11.67 3.60
C GLY A 431 0.34 11.73 4.82
N SER A 432 -0.73 10.91 4.82
CA SER A 432 -1.61 10.75 5.97
C SER A 432 -1.12 9.67 6.90
N ARG A 433 -1.45 9.79 8.18
CA ARG A 433 -1.19 8.78 9.19
C ARG A 433 -2.48 8.36 9.88
N LEU A 434 -2.79 7.07 9.83
CA LEU A 434 -4.00 6.49 10.41
C LEU A 434 -3.68 5.76 11.72
N ILE A 435 -4.47 5.98 12.76
CA ILE A 435 -4.29 5.34 14.08
C ILE A 435 -5.66 4.98 14.65
N ASN A 436 -5.84 3.77 15.19
CA ASN A 436 -7.09 3.32 15.82
C ASN A 436 -8.35 3.50 14.94
N VAL A 437 -8.28 3.10 13.67
CA VAL A 437 -9.40 3.14 12.73
C VAL A 437 -9.62 1.79 12.06
N ILE A 438 -10.84 1.55 11.61
CA ILE A 438 -11.21 0.40 10.78
C ILE A 438 -11.33 0.86 9.34
N ILE A 439 -10.54 0.24 8.48
CA ILE A 439 -10.62 0.35 7.03
C ILE A 439 -11.76 -0.57 6.57
N GLY A 440 -12.88 0.05 6.19
CA GLY A 440 -14.09 -0.61 5.73
C GLY A 440 -14.22 -0.62 4.21
N GLU A 441 -15.45 -0.76 3.71
CA GLU A 441 -15.70 -0.96 2.28
C GLU A 441 -15.26 0.27 1.45
N ASN A 442 -14.67 0.01 0.28
CA ASN A 442 -14.29 1.03 -0.72
C ASN A 442 -13.43 2.17 -0.13
N VAL A 443 -12.50 1.83 0.78
CA VAL A 443 -11.48 2.77 1.21
C VAL A 443 -10.25 2.60 0.32
N GLU A 444 -9.85 3.69 -0.31
CA GLU A 444 -8.65 3.78 -1.14
C GLU A 444 -7.52 4.42 -0.34
N LEU A 445 -6.38 3.73 -0.24
CA LEU A 445 -5.16 4.26 0.38
C LEU A 445 -4.22 4.73 -0.74
N ASP A 446 -3.88 6.01 -0.75
CA ASP A 446 -2.78 6.49 -1.61
C ASP A 446 -1.44 5.88 -1.19
N ASP A 447 -0.46 5.94 -2.09
CA ASP A 447 0.94 5.70 -1.75
C ASP A 447 1.38 6.60 -0.58
N ASP A 448 2.29 6.09 0.24
CA ASP A 448 2.90 6.84 1.36
C ASP A 448 1.90 7.19 2.49
N VAL A 449 0.81 6.41 2.61
CA VAL A 449 -0.05 6.43 3.80
C VAL A 449 0.58 5.57 4.89
N GLU A 450 0.84 6.20 6.04
CA GLU A 450 1.37 5.52 7.22
C GLU A 450 0.23 4.88 8.03
N LEU A 451 0.26 3.56 8.16
CA LEU A 451 -0.64 2.83 9.03
C LEU A 451 0.00 2.64 10.41
N GLY A 452 -0.63 3.20 11.43
CA GLY A 452 -0.19 3.13 12.81
C GLY A 452 -0.92 2.07 13.63
N GLU A 453 -0.63 2.08 14.93
CA GLU A 453 -1.22 1.17 15.91
C GLU A 453 -2.76 1.22 15.91
N GLY A 454 -3.38 0.05 16.03
CA GLY A 454 -4.84 -0.12 16.11
C GLY A 454 -5.58 0.05 14.78
N VAL A 455 -4.89 0.18 13.65
CA VAL A 455 -5.53 0.11 12.32
C VAL A 455 -5.96 -1.33 12.04
N ARG A 456 -7.22 -1.51 11.65
CA ARG A 456 -7.82 -2.82 11.34
C ARG A 456 -8.51 -2.81 9.98
N PHE A 457 -8.76 -3.99 9.42
CA PHE A 457 -9.34 -4.18 8.09
C PHE A 457 -10.55 -5.11 8.14
N ARG A 458 -11.60 -4.76 7.40
CA ARG A 458 -12.74 -5.67 7.17
C ARG A 458 -12.52 -6.67 6.06
N HIS A 459 -11.66 -6.33 5.11
CA HIS A 459 -11.42 -7.12 3.90
C HIS A 459 -9.94 -7.36 3.70
N SER A 460 -9.58 -8.63 3.45
CA SER A 460 -8.18 -9.08 3.29
C SER A 460 -7.48 -8.46 2.08
N GLU A 461 -8.25 -8.01 1.10
CA GLU A 461 -7.83 -7.33 -0.12
C GLU A 461 -7.28 -5.94 0.16
N GLN A 462 -7.70 -5.32 1.26
CA GLN A 462 -7.27 -3.97 1.68
C GLN A 462 -6.02 -4.00 2.56
N ILE A 463 -5.60 -5.18 3.01
CA ILE A 463 -4.39 -5.34 3.81
C ILE A 463 -3.18 -5.13 2.88
N PRO A 464 -2.32 -4.14 3.16
CA PRO A 464 -1.15 -3.88 2.34
C PRO A 464 -0.12 -5.01 2.47
N ASP A 465 0.70 -5.17 1.44
CA ASP A 465 1.89 -5.99 1.55
C ASP A 465 2.92 -5.31 2.46
N GLY A 466 3.74 -6.11 3.14
CA GLY A 466 4.79 -5.60 4.03
C GLY A 466 4.63 -6.03 5.48
N GLU A 467 5.29 -5.30 6.37
CA GLU A 467 5.31 -5.57 7.81
C GLU A 467 4.06 -4.98 8.49
N LEU A 468 3.39 -5.79 9.29
CA LEU A 468 2.09 -5.48 9.91
C LEU A 468 2.15 -5.51 11.44
N ILE A 469 3.25 -5.96 12.07
CA ILE A 469 3.36 -6.05 13.53
C ILE A 469 3.19 -4.68 14.22
N GLY A 470 3.50 -3.59 13.52
CA GLY A 470 3.33 -2.21 14.01
C GLY A 470 1.87 -1.79 14.17
N LEU A 471 0.93 -2.49 13.53
CA LEU A 471 -0.50 -2.23 13.63
C LEU A 471 -1.10 -2.83 14.91
N LEU A 472 -0.43 -3.84 15.49
CA LEU A 472 -0.88 -4.47 16.73
C LEU A 472 -0.68 -3.54 17.92
N PRO A 473 -1.60 -3.57 18.92
CA PRO A 473 -1.42 -2.86 20.17
C PRO A 473 -0.09 -3.21 20.84
N THR A 474 0.49 -2.28 21.56
CA THR A 474 1.67 -2.55 22.40
C THR A 474 1.23 -3.10 23.76
N LEU A 475 1.84 -4.19 24.22
CA LEU A 475 1.63 -4.69 25.59
C LEU A 475 2.11 -3.66 26.62
N LEU A 476 1.21 -3.28 27.54
CA LEU A 476 1.50 -2.38 28.64
C LEU A 476 2.32 -3.09 29.73
N ALA A 477 3.60 -3.33 29.45
CA ALA A 477 4.54 -3.95 30.38
C ALA A 477 5.53 -2.92 30.96
N GLY A 478 6.09 -3.23 32.13
CA GLY A 478 7.10 -2.39 32.78
C GLY A 478 8.36 -2.17 31.94
N THR A 479 9.13 -1.14 32.28
CA THR A 479 10.45 -0.90 31.69
C THR A 479 11.45 -1.94 32.20
N LEU A 480 12.16 -2.61 31.30
CA LEU A 480 13.25 -3.51 31.65
C LEU A 480 14.57 -2.71 31.72
N ASN A 481 14.90 -2.17 32.89
CA ASN A 481 16.11 -1.38 33.06
C ASN A 481 17.36 -2.20 32.73
N GLY A 482 18.26 -1.67 31.89
CA GLY A 482 19.45 -2.38 31.43
C GLY A 482 19.19 -3.40 30.32
N ILE A 483 17.96 -3.51 29.80
CA ILE A 483 17.64 -4.45 28.73
C ILE A 483 16.94 -3.70 27.61
N ASP A 484 17.61 -3.60 26.47
CA ASP A 484 16.97 -3.15 25.24
C ASP A 484 16.26 -4.35 24.59
N TYR A 485 14.97 -4.19 24.29
CA TYR A 485 14.09 -5.29 23.89
C TYR A 485 13.26 -4.89 22.67
N PRO A 486 12.98 -5.80 21.72
CA PRO A 486 12.13 -5.50 20.59
C PRO A 486 10.72 -5.06 21.02
N ARG A 487 9.97 -4.46 20.09
CA ARG A 487 8.57 -4.08 20.32
C ARG A 487 7.78 -5.27 20.87
N ARG A 488 7.13 -5.08 22.01
CA ARG A 488 6.27 -6.07 22.67
C ARG A 488 4.83 -5.89 22.18
N ALA A 489 4.48 -6.55 21.08
CA ALA A 489 3.15 -6.48 20.49
C ALA A 489 2.16 -7.42 21.21
N ASP A 490 0.91 -7.00 21.35
CA ASP A 490 -0.17 -7.82 21.90
C ASP A 490 -0.80 -8.68 20.80
N PHE A 491 -0.58 -10.00 20.88
CA PHE A 491 -1.10 -10.96 19.92
C PHE A 491 -2.46 -11.54 20.33
N SER A 492 -3.03 -11.08 21.45
CA SER A 492 -4.46 -11.30 21.74
C SER A 492 -5.37 -10.51 20.79
N ALA A 493 -4.82 -9.46 20.17
CA ALA A 493 -5.45 -8.72 19.07
C ALA A 493 -4.95 -9.21 17.70
N ASP A 494 -5.62 -8.77 16.65
CA ASP A 494 -5.21 -8.92 15.26
C ASP A 494 -5.50 -7.62 14.47
N ILE A 495 -5.28 -7.68 13.16
CA ILE A 495 -5.53 -6.57 12.23
C ILE A 495 -6.90 -6.64 11.56
N PHE A 496 -7.81 -7.52 12.03
CA PHE A 496 -9.12 -7.72 11.42
C PHE A 496 -10.24 -7.06 12.25
N ASP A 497 -11.33 -6.71 11.57
CA ASP A 497 -12.59 -6.28 12.21
C ASP A 497 -13.74 -7.21 11.79
N PRO A 498 -14.38 -7.95 12.73
CA PRO A 498 -14.06 -8.01 14.16
C PRO A 498 -12.74 -8.73 14.44
N SER A 499 -12.12 -8.42 15.57
CA SER A 499 -10.84 -9.00 15.98
C SER A 499 -11.06 -10.29 16.78
N GLU A 500 -10.41 -11.39 16.38
CA GLU A 500 -10.41 -12.67 17.10
C GLU A 500 -9.06 -12.98 17.76
N GLY A 501 -8.01 -12.26 17.37
CA GLY A 501 -6.66 -12.38 17.91
C GLY A 501 -5.78 -13.33 17.14
N ILE A 502 -4.54 -12.93 16.86
CA ILE A 502 -3.58 -13.78 16.15
C ILE A 502 -3.27 -15.04 16.96
N LEU A 503 -3.13 -14.92 18.28
CA LEU A 503 -2.84 -16.06 19.16
C LEU A 503 -3.98 -17.10 19.16
N SER A 504 -5.23 -16.64 19.03
CA SER A 504 -6.39 -17.52 18.87
C SER A 504 -6.31 -18.29 17.54
N ALA A 505 -5.99 -17.58 16.45
CA ALA A 505 -5.81 -18.17 15.12
C ALA A 505 -4.64 -19.17 15.06
N ILE A 506 -3.54 -18.93 15.79
CA ILE A 506 -2.42 -19.89 15.90
C ILE A 506 -2.86 -21.17 16.63
N ASN A 507 -3.54 -21.02 17.78
CA ASN A 507 -4.08 -22.17 18.52
C ASN A 507 -5.17 -22.92 17.74
N ALA A 508 -5.72 -22.30 16.70
CA ALA A 508 -6.69 -22.93 15.81
C ALA A 508 -6.07 -23.83 14.73
N LEU A 509 -4.74 -23.81 14.56
CA LEU A 509 -4.05 -24.63 13.56
C LEU A 509 -4.15 -26.14 13.88
N PRO A 510 -4.15 -27.03 12.86
CA PRO A 510 -4.26 -28.47 13.06
C PRO A 510 -3.20 -29.04 14.01
N ASP A 511 -1.93 -28.63 13.87
CA ASP A 511 -0.84 -29.10 14.73
C ASP A 511 -1.12 -28.85 16.23
N PHE A 512 -1.79 -27.75 16.57
CA PHE A 512 -2.14 -27.42 17.95
C PHE A 512 -3.43 -28.13 18.39
N LYS A 513 -4.49 -28.05 17.58
CA LYS A 513 -5.79 -28.65 17.89
C LYS A 513 -5.70 -30.17 18.06
N ASP A 514 -5.05 -30.86 17.12
CA ASP A 514 -5.01 -32.32 17.07
C ASP A 514 -4.18 -32.91 18.21
N ASN A 515 -3.20 -32.15 18.72
CA ASN A 515 -2.35 -32.54 19.84
C ASN A 515 -2.80 -31.92 21.19
N ALA A 516 -3.92 -31.18 21.21
CA ALA A 516 -4.40 -30.43 22.38
C ALA A 516 -3.34 -29.49 22.99
N TRP A 517 -2.47 -28.94 22.15
CA TRP A 517 -1.46 -27.96 22.54
C TRP A 517 -2.05 -26.56 22.59
N VAL A 518 -1.63 -25.78 23.58
CA VAL A 518 -2.06 -24.39 23.74
C VAL A 518 -0.83 -23.53 23.90
N ILE A 519 -0.56 -22.69 22.89
CA ILE A 519 0.46 -21.66 22.95
C ILE A 519 -0.12 -20.39 23.60
N ARG A 520 0.62 -19.81 24.53
CA ARG A 520 0.24 -18.61 25.29
C ARG A 520 1.20 -17.48 25.00
N GLN A 521 0.79 -16.24 25.22
CA GLN A 521 1.70 -15.11 25.19
C GLN A 521 2.07 -14.71 26.62
N ASN A 522 3.36 -14.52 26.89
CA ASN A 522 3.83 -13.95 28.14
C ASN A 522 3.41 -12.48 28.26
N ALA A 523 2.75 -12.12 29.37
CA ALA A 523 2.14 -10.80 29.55
C ALA A 523 3.15 -9.66 29.73
N GLU A 524 4.40 -9.96 30.11
CA GLU A 524 5.44 -8.97 30.33
C GLU A 524 6.44 -8.89 29.17
N LEU A 525 6.82 -10.05 28.62
CA LEU A 525 7.91 -10.21 27.66
C LEU A 525 7.43 -10.40 26.22
N SER A 526 6.13 -10.60 26.01
CA SER A 526 5.50 -10.75 24.69
C SER A 526 5.89 -12.01 23.89
N HIS A 527 6.83 -12.83 24.36
CA HIS A 527 7.15 -14.09 23.69
C HIS A 527 6.01 -15.11 23.86
N PHE A 528 5.94 -16.03 22.91
CA PHE A 528 5.00 -17.15 22.93
C PHE A 528 5.59 -18.33 23.70
N GLU A 529 4.75 -19.02 24.48
CA GLU A 529 5.14 -20.14 25.32
C GLU A 529 4.25 -21.36 25.06
N LEU A 530 4.89 -22.52 24.91
CA LEU A 530 4.23 -23.82 24.89
C LEU A 530 4.96 -24.75 25.86
N THR A 531 4.27 -25.24 26.89
CA THR A 531 4.82 -26.18 27.87
C THR A 531 4.29 -27.58 27.59
N LEU A 532 5.20 -28.53 27.38
CA LEU A 532 4.93 -29.96 27.19
C LEU A 532 5.75 -30.73 28.23
N ASP A 533 5.07 -31.32 29.22
CA ASP A 533 5.70 -31.96 30.38
C ASP A 533 6.74 -31.04 31.05
N GLN A 534 8.01 -31.45 31.08
CA GLN A 534 9.11 -30.69 31.69
C GLN A 534 9.74 -29.66 30.74
N ILE A 535 9.34 -29.64 29.46
CA ILE A 535 9.93 -28.80 28.42
C ILE A 535 9.04 -27.58 28.17
N ARG A 536 9.63 -26.38 28.15
CA ARG A 536 8.94 -25.15 27.76
C ARG A 536 9.62 -24.55 26.55
N PHE A 537 8.88 -24.48 25.45
CA PHE A 537 9.27 -23.74 24.25
C PHE A 537 8.92 -22.27 24.42
N ALA A 538 9.83 -21.39 23.99
CA ALA A 538 9.66 -19.94 24.01
C ALA A 538 10.12 -19.31 22.70
N LEU A 539 9.21 -18.55 22.08
CA LEU A 539 9.38 -17.99 20.75
C LEU A 539 9.07 -16.48 20.76
N LEU A 540 10.03 -15.65 20.39
CA LEU A 540 9.90 -14.20 20.27
C LEU A 540 9.30 -13.87 18.90
N PRO A 541 8.06 -13.37 18.81
CA PRO A 541 7.50 -12.91 17.56
C PRO A 541 8.14 -11.58 17.15
N VAL A 542 8.57 -11.49 15.90
CA VAL A 542 9.33 -10.32 15.39
C VAL A 542 8.75 -9.72 14.12
N SER A 543 7.86 -10.44 13.44
CA SER A 543 7.27 -9.98 12.18
C SER A 543 5.89 -10.60 11.98
N VAL A 544 4.97 -9.81 11.44
CA VAL A 544 3.65 -10.22 10.97
C VAL A 544 3.48 -9.75 9.54
N LYS A 545 3.16 -10.64 8.63
CA LYS A 545 2.96 -10.31 7.21
C LYS A 545 1.71 -11.00 6.67
N LYS A 546 1.25 -10.55 5.51
CA LYS A 546 0.27 -11.29 4.72
C LYS A 546 0.87 -12.61 4.26
N ALA A 547 0.16 -13.72 4.47
CA ALA A 547 0.63 -15.04 4.09
C ALA A 547 0.58 -15.21 2.56
N THR A 548 1.63 -15.83 2.01
CA THR A 548 1.70 -16.22 0.58
C THR A 548 1.59 -17.72 0.37
N THR A 549 1.51 -18.49 1.46
CA THR A 549 1.43 -19.95 1.43
C THR A 549 0.31 -20.43 2.35
N SER A 550 -0.06 -21.71 2.24
CA SER A 550 -1.13 -22.30 3.03
C SER A 550 -0.85 -22.28 4.54
N ALA A 551 -1.92 -22.21 5.33
CA ALA A 551 -1.87 -22.28 6.78
C ALA A 551 -1.12 -23.53 7.28
N GLY A 552 -0.46 -23.37 8.43
CA GLY A 552 0.31 -24.42 9.08
C GLY A 552 1.50 -23.90 9.88
N LEU A 553 2.20 -24.84 10.51
CA LEU A 553 3.43 -24.60 11.25
C LEU A 553 4.64 -24.97 10.37
N LYS A 554 5.63 -24.06 10.27
CA LYS A 554 6.90 -24.35 9.60
C LYS A 554 8.06 -24.06 10.53
N VAL A 555 8.90 -25.06 10.74
CA VAL A 555 10.19 -24.92 11.42
C VAL A 555 11.29 -24.82 10.35
N GLN A 556 12.02 -23.71 10.34
CA GLN A 556 13.13 -23.48 9.42
C GLN A 556 14.46 -23.49 10.18
N ASP A 557 15.44 -24.23 9.65
CA ASP A 557 16.82 -24.32 10.15
C ASP A 557 16.91 -24.57 11.67
N ALA A 558 15.92 -25.23 12.26
CA ALA A 558 15.81 -25.47 13.71
C ALA A 558 15.89 -24.21 14.61
N GLN A 559 15.75 -23.01 14.04
CA GLN A 559 15.97 -21.74 14.76
C GLN A 559 14.95 -20.65 14.42
N ARG A 560 13.96 -20.97 13.59
CA ARG A 560 12.87 -20.09 13.21
C ARG A 560 11.59 -20.88 13.15
N VAL A 561 10.52 -20.30 13.70
CA VAL A 561 9.19 -20.89 13.60
C VAL A 561 8.28 -19.86 12.93
N GLN A 562 7.66 -20.27 11.83
CA GLN A 562 6.62 -19.53 11.15
C GLN A 562 5.27 -20.15 11.46
N PHE A 563 4.36 -19.33 11.96
CA PHE A 563 2.94 -19.68 12.07
C PHE A 563 2.20 -19.02 10.91
N ILE A 564 1.52 -19.80 10.09
CA ILE A 564 0.67 -19.28 9.03
C ILE A 564 -0.77 -19.59 9.42
N THR A 565 -1.55 -18.57 9.73
CA THR A 565 -2.93 -18.72 10.20
C THR A 565 -3.91 -18.95 9.04
N ASP A 566 -5.05 -19.57 9.32
CA ASP A 566 -6.14 -19.71 8.33
C ASP A 566 -6.72 -18.35 7.90
N SER A 567 -6.54 -17.32 8.74
CA SER A 567 -6.89 -15.93 8.40
C SER A 567 -5.93 -15.26 7.41
N GLY A 568 -4.86 -15.96 6.99
CA GLY A 568 -3.91 -15.46 6.00
C GLY A 568 -2.84 -14.54 6.56
N LEU A 569 -2.47 -14.69 7.84
CA LEU A 569 -1.34 -14.00 8.45
C LEU A 569 -0.17 -14.97 8.66
N GLU A 570 1.04 -14.51 8.35
CA GLU A 570 2.29 -15.18 8.68
C GLU A 570 2.94 -14.46 9.88
N VAL A 571 3.24 -15.20 10.93
CA VAL A 571 3.99 -14.72 12.10
C VAL A 571 5.34 -15.41 12.14
N LEU A 572 6.42 -14.64 11.94
CA LEU A 572 7.78 -15.14 12.08
C LEU A 572 8.27 -14.94 13.51
N THR A 573 8.82 -16.00 14.08
CA THR A 573 9.35 -16.02 15.43
C THR A 573 10.77 -16.57 15.49
N HIS A 574 11.51 -16.16 16.52
CA HIS A 574 12.85 -16.65 16.87
C HIS A 574 12.87 -17.23 18.29
N PRO A 575 13.86 -18.05 18.68
CA PRO A 575 14.08 -18.44 20.07
C PRO A 575 14.06 -17.23 21.01
N ALA A 576 13.30 -17.33 22.11
CA ALA A 576 13.18 -16.25 23.08
C ALA A 576 13.99 -16.54 24.35
N LEU A 577 14.61 -15.50 24.91
CA LEU A 577 15.14 -15.54 26.27
C LEU A 577 13.96 -15.50 27.25
N GLN A 578 13.78 -16.57 28.02
CA GLN A 578 12.59 -16.75 28.87
C GLN A 578 12.59 -15.87 30.12
N MET A 579 13.77 -15.50 30.64
CA MET A 579 13.89 -14.68 31.84
C MET A 579 15.02 -13.64 31.74
N PRO A 580 14.80 -12.52 31.01
CA PRO A 580 15.82 -11.49 30.78
C PRO A 580 16.38 -10.86 32.06
N SER A 581 15.55 -10.69 33.09
CA SER A 581 15.97 -10.14 34.40
C SER A 581 16.94 -11.05 35.15
N ALA A 582 16.75 -12.38 35.04
CA ALA A 582 17.67 -13.36 35.63
C ALA A 582 19.02 -13.35 34.91
N LEU A 583 19.02 -13.24 33.56
CA LEU A 583 20.24 -13.09 32.80
C LEU A 583 21.00 -11.82 33.19
N LEU A 584 20.31 -10.68 33.24
CA LEU A 584 20.94 -9.40 33.62
C LEU A 584 21.57 -9.48 35.03
N SER A 585 20.85 -10.11 35.97
CA SER A 585 21.34 -10.31 37.34
C SER A 585 22.60 -11.17 37.36
N ALA A 586 22.64 -12.25 36.56
CA ALA A 586 23.83 -13.09 36.45
C ALA A 586 25.00 -12.38 35.77
N LEU A 587 24.74 -11.64 34.68
CA LEU A 587 25.74 -10.84 33.96
C LEU A 587 26.37 -9.75 34.84
N SER A 588 25.60 -9.16 35.76
CA SER A 588 26.10 -8.12 36.66
C SER A 588 27.27 -8.57 37.54
N GLN A 589 27.39 -9.89 37.82
CA GLN A 589 28.51 -10.47 38.56
C GLN A 589 29.84 -10.35 37.79
N PHE A 590 29.76 -10.19 36.46
CA PHE A 590 30.88 -9.99 35.54
C PHE A 590 31.06 -8.52 35.15
N SER A 591 30.39 -7.58 35.83
CA SER A 591 30.35 -6.14 35.47
C SER A 591 29.69 -5.85 34.11
N LEU A 592 28.89 -6.78 33.59
CA LEU A 592 28.08 -6.62 32.39
C LEU A 592 26.67 -6.20 32.82
N THR A 593 26.33 -4.92 32.66
CA THR A 593 25.12 -4.31 33.25
C THR A 593 24.03 -4.00 32.25
N GLU A 594 24.23 -4.32 30.98
CA GLU A 594 23.23 -4.14 29.94
C GLU A 594 23.36 -5.20 28.85
N PHE A 595 22.26 -5.45 28.12
CA PHE A 595 22.29 -6.19 26.86
C PHE A 595 21.08 -5.83 25.99
N THR A 596 21.18 -6.16 24.71
CA THR A 596 20.09 -5.99 23.73
C THR A 596 19.61 -7.35 23.26
N VAL A 597 18.30 -7.56 23.26
CA VAL A 597 17.66 -8.65 22.52
C VAL A 597 17.41 -8.17 21.10
N GLN A 598 18.04 -8.81 20.12
CA GLN A 598 17.96 -8.41 18.71
C GLN A 598 16.76 -9.06 18.03
N THR A 599 16.27 -8.45 16.95
CA THR A 599 15.13 -8.96 16.16
C THR A 599 15.45 -10.27 15.42
N ASN A 600 16.72 -10.68 15.34
CA ASN A 600 17.12 -11.99 14.82
C ASN A 600 17.10 -13.09 15.91
N GLY A 601 16.76 -12.75 17.16
CA GLY A 601 16.75 -13.64 18.33
C GLY A 601 18.08 -13.75 19.08
N ASN A 602 19.17 -13.13 18.61
CA ASN A 602 20.43 -13.10 19.34
C ASN A 602 20.42 -12.05 20.46
N LEU A 603 21.33 -12.22 21.39
CA LEU A 603 21.67 -11.29 22.46
C LEU A 603 22.97 -10.60 22.07
N HIS A 604 22.97 -9.27 22.15
CA HIS A 604 24.16 -8.45 22.06
C HIS A 604 24.52 -7.95 23.46
N ILE A 605 25.60 -8.49 24.03
CA ILE A 605 26.04 -8.17 25.39
C ILE A 605 27.34 -7.35 25.30
N PRO A 606 27.29 -6.01 25.45
CA PRO A 606 28.47 -5.16 25.33
C PRO A 606 29.47 -5.39 26.47
N ASP A 607 30.77 -5.34 26.15
CA ASP A 607 31.88 -5.33 27.09
C ASP A 607 32.76 -4.07 26.86
N THR A 608 33.78 -3.89 27.71
CA THR A 608 34.75 -2.82 27.62
C THR A 608 35.65 -2.94 26.39
N GLY A 609 36.14 -1.80 25.88
CA GLY A 609 37.14 -1.78 24.81
C GLY A 609 36.62 -2.11 23.41
N GLY A 610 35.31 -2.02 23.16
CA GLY A 610 34.71 -2.23 21.84
C GLY A 610 34.53 -3.71 21.46
N GLN A 611 34.52 -4.59 22.46
CA GLN A 611 34.19 -6.00 22.33
C GLN A 611 32.76 -6.24 22.82
N TRP A 612 32.13 -7.31 22.36
CA TRP A 612 30.82 -7.73 22.84
C TRP A 612 30.64 -9.24 22.67
N PHE A 613 29.67 -9.81 23.36
CA PHE A 613 29.34 -11.24 23.27
C PHE A 613 28.04 -11.44 22.49
N SER A 614 28.08 -12.27 21.45
CA SER A 614 26.91 -12.74 20.71
C SER A 614 26.47 -14.10 21.25
N ALA A 615 25.35 -14.11 21.96
CA ALA A 615 24.72 -15.33 22.45
C ALA A 615 23.35 -15.52 21.80
N ARG A 616 22.85 -16.74 21.74
CA ARG A 616 21.52 -17.08 21.25
C ARG A 616 20.84 -17.99 22.28
N PRO A 617 19.65 -17.63 22.77
CA PRO A 617 18.90 -18.53 23.63
C PRO A 617 18.43 -19.73 22.83
N ASP A 618 18.49 -20.90 23.45
CA ASP A 618 17.80 -22.08 22.96
C ASP A 618 16.29 -21.84 23.06
N TRP A 619 15.51 -22.27 22.07
CA TRP A 619 14.05 -22.08 22.09
C TRP A 619 13.38 -22.89 23.20
N LEU A 620 14.08 -23.80 23.87
CA LEU A 620 13.55 -24.60 24.95
C LEU A 620 14.27 -24.34 26.26
N SER A 621 13.53 -24.50 27.35
CA SER A 621 14.08 -24.67 28.69
C SER A 621 13.55 -25.98 29.28
N VAL A 622 14.31 -26.58 30.18
CA VAL A 622 13.93 -27.80 30.91
C VAL A 622 13.74 -27.48 32.38
N GLU A 623 12.76 -28.12 33.00
CA GLU A 623 12.56 -28.04 34.45
C GLU A 623 13.69 -28.78 35.20
N LEU A 624 14.11 -28.21 36.33
CA LEU A 624 15.15 -28.78 37.20
C LEU A 624 14.60 -29.11 38.60
N GLU A 625 15.27 -30.02 39.29
CA GLU A 625 15.03 -30.27 40.71
C GLU A 625 15.46 -29.07 41.58
N SER A 626 14.77 -28.89 42.71
CA SER A 626 14.73 -27.65 43.52
C SER A 626 16.05 -27.19 44.16
N GLU A 627 17.15 -27.95 44.05
CA GLU A 627 18.43 -27.65 44.71
C GLU A 627 19.49 -27.05 43.77
N THR A 628 19.16 -26.72 42.52
CA THR A 628 20.13 -26.15 41.57
C THR A 628 20.36 -24.66 41.83
N GLU A 629 21.63 -24.23 41.85
CA GLU A 629 22.00 -22.81 41.98
C GLU A 629 21.58 -22.01 40.75
N MET A 630 20.91 -20.87 40.97
CA MET A 630 20.50 -19.96 39.90
C MET A 630 21.67 -19.12 39.39
N GLY A 631 21.60 -18.70 38.12
CA GLY A 631 22.62 -17.88 37.47
C GLY A 631 23.15 -18.52 36.18
N ILE A 632 24.27 -17.97 35.68
CA ILE A 632 24.96 -18.52 34.51
C ILE A 632 25.86 -19.66 34.95
N ARG A 633 25.77 -20.79 34.27
CA ARG A 633 26.69 -21.92 34.41
C ARG A 633 27.50 -22.10 33.14
N PHE A 634 28.73 -22.59 33.30
CA PHE A 634 29.64 -22.87 32.22
C PHE A 634 29.88 -24.38 32.14
N GLY A 635 29.71 -24.93 30.95
CA GLY A 635 30.04 -26.30 30.59
C GLY A 635 30.94 -26.35 29.36
N GLU A 636 31.25 -27.55 28.89
CA GLU A 636 31.97 -27.76 27.63
C GLU A 636 30.98 -27.91 26.46
N SER A 637 31.37 -27.37 25.30
CA SER A 637 30.62 -27.56 24.06
C SER A 637 30.56 -29.05 23.68
N PRO A 638 29.39 -29.59 23.33
CA PRO A 638 29.27 -30.97 22.88
C PRO A 638 29.79 -31.17 21.45
N LEU A 639 30.11 -30.09 20.73
CA LEU A 639 30.47 -30.12 19.32
C LEU A 639 31.95 -29.85 19.04
N VAL A 640 32.63 -29.08 19.88
CA VAL A 640 34.04 -28.74 19.68
C VAL A 640 34.80 -28.69 21.00
N SER A 641 36.01 -29.25 21.01
CA SER A 641 36.87 -29.24 22.19
C SER A 641 37.35 -27.81 22.50
N GLY A 642 37.57 -27.50 23.78
CA GLY A 642 38.13 -26.21 24.21
C GLY A 642 37.17 -25.02 24.15
N GLN A 643 35.91 -25.23 23.78
CA GLN A 643 34.89 -24.18 23.77
C GLN A 643 33.92 -24.33 24.95
N ILE A 644 33.55 -23.20 25.55
CA ILE A 644 32.53 -23.15 26.60
C ILE A 644 31.12 -23.18 26.00
N LEU A 645 30.19 -23.78 26.73
CA LEU A 645 28.76 -23.63 26.53
C LEU A 645 28.16 -23.03 27.80
N THR A 646 27.24 -22.07 27.67
CA THR A 646 26.58 -21.48 28.82
C THR A 646 25.11 -21.89 28.91
N ASP A 647 24.63 -22.03 30.14
CA ASP A 647 23.21 -22.14 30.44
C ASP A 647 22.82 -21.17 31.55
N LEU A 648 21.56 -20.74 31.54
CA LEU A 648 20.96 -19.90 32.55
C LEU A 648 19.98 -20.74 33.36
N VAL A 649 20.21 -20.82 34.67
CA VAL A 649 19.26 -21.38 35.63
C VAL A 649 18.48 -20.25 36.28
N PHE A 650 17.15 -20.30 36.19
CA PHE A 650 16.25 -19.25 36.68
C PHE A 650 14.95 -19.84 37.27
N SER A 651 14.28 -19.07 38.11
CA SER A 651 12.91 -19.37 38.54
C SER A 651 11.92 -18.84 37.51
N ASP A 652 10.97 -19.65 37.08
CA ASP A 652 9.83 -19.20 36.28
C ASP A 652 8.78 -18.48 37.15
N GLU A 653 7.71 -18.00 36.51
CA GLU A 653 6.61 -17.26 37.15
C GLU A 653 5.83 -18.11 38.18
N GLU A 654 5.89 -19.44 38.07
CA GLU A 654 5.25 -20.39 38.99
C GLU A 654 6.16 -20.77 40.17
N GLY A 655 7.41 -20.29 40.17
CA GLY A 655 8.43 -20.60 41.18
C GLY A 655 9.24 -21.86 40.89
N GLY A 656 9.05 -22.50 39.72
CA GLY A 656 9.79 -23.67 39.29
C GLY A 656 11.17 -23.29 38.76
N LEU A 657 12.20 -24.11 39.07
CA LEU A 657 13.54 -23.91 38.51
C LEU A 657 13.60 -24.45 37.09
N ARG A 658 14.17 -23.66 36.18
CA ARG A 658 14.36 -24.02 34.77
C ARG A 658 15.77 -23.72 34.32
N GLN A 659 16.26 -24.49 33.37
CA GLN A 659 17.53 -24.30 32.67
C GLN A 659 17.28 -24.00 31.20
N GLN A 660 17.84 -22.91 30.69
CA GLN A 660 17.85 -22.57 29.26
C GLN A 660 19.29 -22.42 28.78
N ILE A 661 19.65 -23.13 27.70
CA ILE A 661 20.98 -23.02 27.10
C ILE A 661 21.10 -21.67 26.37
N LEU A 662 22.23 -21.00 26.49
CA LEU A 662 22.56 -19.76 25.77
C LEU A 662 23.83 -20.01 24.95
N TYR A 663 23.70 -20.55 23.73
CA TYR A 663 24.86 -20.93 22.91
C TYR A 663 25.41 -19.75 22.08
N PRO A 664 26.61 -19.82 21.48
CA PRO A 664 27.14 -18.69 20.73
C PRO A 664 26.35 -18.45 19.43
N GLY A 665 26.03 -17.20 19.14
CA GLY A 665 25.26 -16.80 17.96
C GLY A 665 26.13 -16.19 16.87
N VAL A 666 25.78 -16.38 15.59
CA VAL A 666 26.43 -15.65 14.49
C VAL A 666 26.15 -14.16 14.68
N ALA A 667 27.19 -13.33 14.81
CA ALA A 667 27.05 -11.91 15.13
C ALA A 667 26.18 -11.15 14.10
N GLN A 668 26.36 -11.47 12.81
CA GLN A 668 25.57 -10.89 11.72
C GLN A 668 25.01 -11.95 10.77
N PRO A 669 23.89 -12.58 11.13
CA PRO A 669 23.30 -13.64 10.31
C PRO A 669 22.82 -13.12 8.95
N ASN A 670 22.30 -11.88 8.87
CA ASN A 670 21.85 -11.28 7.61
C ASN A 670 22.98 -11.15 6.58
N VAL A 671 24.18 -10.77 7.04
CA VAL A 671 25.37 -10.68 6.18
C VAL A 671 25.81 -12.07 5.70
N LEU A 672 25.74 -13.07 6.58
CA LEU A 672 26.02 -14.46 6.20
C LEU A 672 25.05 -14.96 5.13
N TYR A 673 23.74 -14.75 5.33
CA TYR A 673 22.70 -15.15 4.36
C TYR A 673 22.84 -14.43 3.01
N SER A 674 23.23 -13.14 2.99
CA SER A 674 23.39 -12.39 1.75
C SER A 674 24.70 -12.70 1.01
N SER A 675 25.76 -13.11 1.72
CA SER A 675 27.09 -13.34 1.15
C SER A 675 27.35 -14.79 0.75
N ALA A 676 26.74 -15.76 1.44
CA ALA A 676 27.04 -17.19 1.29
C ALA A 676 25.85 -17.98 0.71
N LYS A 677 26.15 -19.20 0.24
CA LYS A 677 25.15 -20.16 -0.26
C LYS A 677 25.03 -21.35 0.69
N ALA A 678 23.90 -22.06 0.64
CA ALA A 678 23.65 -23.24 1.45
C ALA A 678 23.91 -23.01 2.95
N VAL A 679 23.49 -21.84 3.45
CA VAL A 679 23.65 -21.45 4.84
C VAL A 679 22.69 -22.25 5.70
N GLN A 680 23.22 -22.92 6.72
CA GLN A 680 22.49 -23.61 7.77
C GLN A 680 23.07 -23.14 9.10
N ILE A 681 22.21 -22.69 10.01
CA ILE A 681 22.58 -22.28 11.36
C ILE A 681 21.81 -23.19 12.32
N GLU A 682 22.52 -24.02 13.05
CA GLU A 682 21.99 -25.06 13.93
C GLU A 682 22.20 -24.69 15.41
N PRO A 683 21.50 -25.37 16.35
CA PRO A 683 21.75 -25.21 17.79
C PRO A 683 23.23 -25.38 18.16
N PHE A 684 23.60 -24.90 19.34
CA PHE A 684 24.99 -24.91 19.85
C PHE A 684 25.98 -24.07 19.02
N GLY A 685 25.49 -23.17 18.17
CA GLY A 685 26.33 -22.25 17.38
C GLY A 685 26.97 -22.88 16.16
N LEU A 686 26.55 -24.10 15.78
CA LEU A 686 27.03 -24.79 14.59
C LEU A 686 26.52 -24.09 13.34
N ILE A 687 27.42 -23.79 12.41
CA ILE A 687 27.06 -23.27 11.09
C ILE A 687 27.70 -24.09 9.98
N ASN A 688 27.00 -24.15 8.86
CA ASN A 688 27.48 -24.70 7.60
C ASN A 688 27.13 -23.74 6.46
N PHE A 689 28.10 -23.38 5.62
CA PHE A 689 27.87 -22.49 4.48
C PHE A 689 28.93 -22.64 3.39
N LYS A 690 28.62 -22.15 2.19
CA LYS A 690 29.53 -22.08 1.04
C LYS A 690 29.84 -20.64 0.66
N LEU A 691 31.13 -20.30 0.60
CA LEU A 691 31.61 -18.98 0.18
C LEU A 691 32.83 -19.12 -0.72
N GLY A 692 32.85 -18.43 -1.86
CA GLY A 692 33.99 -18.47 -2.80
C GLY A 692 34.34 -19.88 -3.30
N GLY A 693 33.35 -20.77 -3.43
CA GLY A 693 33.55 -22.18 -3.83
C GLY A 693 34.07 -23.11 -2.72
N LYS A 694 34.35 -22.60 -1.52
CA LYS A 694 34.73 -23.40 -0.35
C LYS A 694 33.55 -23.62 0.57
N THR A 695 33.53 -24.77 1.26
CA THR A 695 32.55 -25.08 2.31
C THR A 695 33.22 -24.85 3.67
N TYR A 696 32.50 -24.20 4.58
CA TYR A 696 32.92 -23.93 5.93
C TYR A 696 31.89 -24.56 6.88
N ARG A 697 32.38 -25.31 7.87
CA ARG A 697 31.57 -25.94 8.90
C ARG A 697 32.29 -25.81 10.24
N GLY A 698 31.59 -25.33 11.27
CA GLY A 698 32.22 -25.05 12.55
C GLY A 698 31.26 -24.41 13.56
N VAL A 699 31.76 -24.18 14.78
CA VAL A 699 31.02 -23.50 15.85
C VAL A 699 31.54 -22.07 16.02
N VAL A 700 30.66 -21.08 16.02
CA VAL A 700 31.08 -19.68 16.22
C VAL A 700 31.48 -19.39 17.68
N ASP A 701 32.39 -18.45 17.88
CA ASP A 701 32.77 -17.94 19.21
C ASP A 701 31.72 -16.96 19.75
N TYR A 702 31.56 -16.86 21.07
CA TYR A 702 30.73 -15.82 21.68
C TYR A 702 31.33 -14.44 21.43
N LEU A 703 32.66 -14.35 21.51
CA LEU A 703 33.37 -13.08 21.45
C LEU A 703 33.34 -12.48 20.04
N VAL A 704 32.85 -11.25 19.96
CA VAL A 704 32.93 -10.40 18.78
C VAL A 704 33.87 -9.25 19.09
N THR A 705 34.83 -9.03 18.20
CA THR A 705 35.83 -7.97 18.34
C THR A 705 35.77 -6.98 17.19
N GLN A 706 36.19 -5.75 17.43
CA GLN A 706 36.35 -4.76 16.37
C GLN A 706 37.72 -4.93 15.69
N GLY A 707 37.70 -5.11 14.37
CA GLY A 707 38.87 -5.05 13.51
C GLY A 707 38.93 -3.79 12.65
N GLU A 708 39.89 -3.77 11.72
CA GLU A 708 39.92 -2.73 10.68
C GLU A 708 38.67 -2.86 9.79
N SER A 709 37.97 -1.74 9.58
CA SER A 709 36.84 -1.70 8.66
C SER A 709 37.29 -2.12 7.26
N THR A 710 36.64 -3.15 6.72
CA THR A 710 36.96 -3.62 5.37
C THR A 710 36.27 -2.72 4.35
N THR A 711 36.90 -2.42 3.23
CA THR A 711 36.21 -1.78 2.08
C THR A 711 35.24 -2.73 1.37
N ALA A 712 35.10 -3.96 1.85
CA ALA A 712 34.26 -4.97 1.25
C ALA A 712 32.82 -4.86 1.72
N SER A 713 31.89 -5.01 0.79
CA SER A 713 30.45 -5.00 1.04
C SER A 713 29.88 -6.36 1.47
N ALA A 714 30.72 -7.40 1.55
CA ALA A 714 30.30 -8.78 1.80
C ALA A 714 31.20 -9.46 2.85
N LEU A 715 30.70 -10.56 3.42
CA LEU A 715 31.44 -11.41 4.38
C LEU A 715 32.78 -11.87 3.77
N GLN A 716 33.86 -11.78 4.54
CA GLN A 716 35.12 -12.43 4.22
C GLN A 716 35.47 -13.48 5.27
N VAL A 717 36.25 -14.49 4.85
CA VAL A 717 36.73 -15.55 5.73
C VAL A 717 38.24 -15.65 5.63
N LYS A 718 38.94 -15.60 6.76
CA LYS A 718 40.40 -15.67 6.86
C LYS A 718 40.82 -16.83 7.74
N SER A 719 41.72 -17.69 7.27
CA SER A 719 42.28 -18.76 8.09
C SER A 719 43.14 -18.20 9.23
N ILE A 720 43.03 -18.81 10.40
CA ILE A 720 43.81 -18.52 11.60
C ILE A 720 44.40 -19.83 12.16
N PRO A 721 45.42 -19.77 13.04
CA PRO A 721 45.87 -20.96 13.77
C PRO A 721 44.75 -21.56 14.62
N ASP A 722 44.88 -22.85 14.93
CA ASP A 722 44.07 -23.57 15.93
C ASP A 722 43.99 -22.75 17.23
N ALA A 723 42.81 -22.23 17.51
CA ALA A 723 42.55 -21.31 18.62
C ALA A 723 41.91 -22.02 19.82
N ASN A 724 41.30 -23.18 19.64
CA ASN A 724 40.66 -23.99 20.69
C ASN A 724 41.47 -25.23 21.10
N GLY A 725 42.57 -25.52 20.41
CA GLY A 725 43.52 -26.58 20.74
C GLY A 725 43.07 -27.98 20.33
N ASP A 726 42.19 -28.11 19.33
CA ASP A 726 41.67 -29.41 18.88
C ASP A 726 42.52 -30.05 17.77
N GLY A 727 43.57 -29.37 17.31
CA GLY A 727 44.46 -29.82 16.24
C GLY A 727 44.00 -29.44 14.83
N ILE A 728 42.87 -28.73 14.69
CA ILE A 728 42.29 -28.27 13.42
C ILE A 728 42.52 -26.75 13.29
N GLY A 729 42.86 -26.28 12.09
CA GLY A 729 43.02 -24.84 11.84
C GLY A 729 41.67 -24.13 11.74
N ASP A 730 41.52 -23.04 12.49
CA ASP A 730 40.27 -22.28 12.55
C ASP A 730 40.15 -21.19 11.48
N VAL A 731 38.99 -20.53 11.43
CA VAL A 731 38.78 -19.36 10.58
C VAL A 731 38.19 -18.17 11.33
N MET A 732 38.44 -16.98 10.82
CA MET A 732 37.87 -15.72 11.27
C MET A 732 36.86 -15.24 10.24
N LEU A 733 35.63 -14.99 10.68
CA LEU A 733 34.58 -14.31 9.93
C LEU A 733 34.82 -12.79 10.07
N LEU A 734 34.88 -12.08 8.94
CA LEU A 734 35.10 -10.64 8.89
C LEU A 734 33.86 -9.98 8.27
N TYR A 735 33.13 -9.23 9.08
CA TYR A 735 31.90 -8.56 8.67
C TYR A 735 32.18 -7.17 8.05
N PRO A 736 31.33 -6.67 7.14
CA PRO A 736 31.52 -5.40 6.46
C PRO A 736 31.67 -4.18 7.38
N ASN A 737 31.06 -4.20 8.57
CA ASN A 737 31.20 -3.12 9.57
C ASN A 737 32.52 -3.17 10.35
N GLY A 738 33.42 -4.10 10.02
CA GLY A 738 34.70 -4.30 10.68
C GLY A 738 34.65 -5.23 11.88
N GLU A 739 33.49 -5.74 12.28
CA GLU A 739 33.40 -6.75 13.33
C GLU A 739 34.01 -8.08 12.87
N GLN A 740 34.55 -8.83 13.82
CA GLN A 740 35.20 -10.11 13.59
C GLN A 740 34.72 -11.15 14.61
N GLN A 741 34.52 -12.38 14.14
CA GLN A 741 34.09 -13.50 14.98
C GLN A 741 34.81 -14.78 14.54
N LYS A 742 35.36 -15.53 15.49
CA LYS A 742 35.99 -16.81 15.16
C LYS A 742 34.94 -17.87 14.87
N LEU A 743 35.32 -18.81 14.01
CA LEU A 743 34.60 -20.04 13.72
C LEU A 743 35.58 -21.20 13.94
N PHE A 744 35.31 -21.97 14.99
CA PHE A 744 36.07 -23.16 15.34
C PHE A 744 35.69 -24.29 14.39
N VAL A 745 36.64 -24.73 13.55
CA VAL A 745 36.33 -25.63 12.43
C VAL A 745 36.18 -27.08 12.93
N ILE A 746 35.18 -27.79 12.42
CA ILE A 746 34.97 -29.22 12.73
C ILE A 746 35.03 -30.07 11.46
N GLU A 747 35.49 -31.32 11.60
CA GLU A 747 35.49 -32.31 10.50
C GLU A 747 34.11 -32.90 10.18
#